data_AF-A0A8T5QFU5-F1
#
_entry.id   AF-A0A8T5QFU5-F1
#
_cell.length_a   1.000
_cell.length_b   1.000
_cell.length_c   1.000
_cell.angle_alpha   90.00
_cell.angle_beta   90.00
_cell.angle_gamma   90.00
#
_symmetry.space_group_name_H-M   'P 1'
#
loop_
_entity.id
_entity.type
_entity.pdbx_description
1 polymer ?
#
loop_
_entity_poly.entity_id
_entity_poly.type
_entity_poly.pdbx_seq_one_letter_code
_entity_poly.pdbx_strand_id
1 'polypeptide(L)'
;MNKKASMVVVLVLFFLLINIGFSSGVCTSTDTPRINPINYFEIGEGELFVHDFNLTNMDEQGIFYSYALFDRRLTGISISSGGVLRFEPSSDDVGVSKIGVIAVKESCAGTLVVTFKIFAKPKITSFEPKNSSVQINQTQSVYFRVKAIDKDDNETLIYEWLLDSGLINESFNKTNYIFRPGYELSGVHNISARVTDSHNLSDIKTWYVQVSKVNRAPTLLFPVPNFMVFQNTATGAYNLNDYFYDPDGGMLSFSYRQVNPAFEIKGTAYANISASIDKTGFVTYDPALNTSGYAYFVFTAYDIMNKSVESNFVKVDVVSSDKFNTLKNVSRTDFCGDYVCSAVEDCSNCPFDCGPCEDEEIGCMPDWNCSDWGPCMPGGFMTRNCTDIANCGDNRSKPDEIRICEYNATCSDGLKNGIEEGVDCGGPCDPCPTCNDSIQNQGEEGVDCGGPCLEICPSCTDGVKNQDESDVDCGGVCAGCAGNQSCLKNKDCESLRCEYLICTFPSCEDGIKNQEEEGVDCGGPCTKRCGTCSDGVQNGGEMGVDCGGLCRPCPRCDDGVKNGDERLADCGGNCRKCNFSDYFQAYYAGFIILFIILGLIPFLLISYFFYLLTHPEKARGLYEHNSTFAFLVGANKLFRKIRVSRKKSPAISEEVAKNFINELNDTSKRPEINDKELYERIQRIYAALLGLPEEYDNNIFNMRLRASKIPLLMKILFMGFYKKAEILPLATFVPQEVKLDMIVEMKFLLGELVKG
;
A
#
# COMPACT_ATOMS: atom_id res chain seq x y z
N MET A 1 -2.00 27.31 35.98
CA MET A 1 -1.43 25.94 36.02
C MET A 1 -1.35 25.44 37.46
N ASN A 2 -1.70 24.17 37.68
CA ASN A 2 -1.95 23.53 38.97
C ASN A 2 -0.66 23.32 39.79
N LYS A 3 -0.67 23.73 41.07
CA LYS A 3 0.50 23.81 41.99
C LYS A 3 1.23 22.48 42.28
N LYS A 4 0.76 21.33 41.80
CA LYS A 4 1.35 20.00 42.09
C LYS A 4 2.31 19.46 41.02
N ALA A 5 2.27 19.97 39.78
CA ALA A 5 3.17 19.52 38.72
C ALA A 5 4.58 20.15 38.79
N SER A 6 4.76 21.18 39.61
CA SER A 6 5.99 21.97 39.65
C SER A 6 7.15 21.29 40.39
N MET A 7 6.89 20.41 41.37
CA MET A 7 7.99 19.89 42.20
C MET A 7 8.76 18.74 41.56
N VAL A 8 8.09 17.85 40.81
CA VAL A 8 8.76 16.73 40.14
C VAL A 8 9.59 17.23 38.95
N VAL A 9 9.08 18.22 38.21
CA VAL A 9 9.82 18.86 37.11
C VAL A 9 11.04 19.61 37.63
N VAL A 10 10.92 20.34 38.76
CA VAL A 10 12.05 21.00 39.41
C VAL A 10 13.05 19.98 39.98
N LEU A 11 12.59 18.86 40.55
CA LEU A 11 13.48 17.80 41.05
C LEU A 11 14.22 17.07 39.93
N VAL A 12 13.59 16.82 38.79
CA VAL A 12 14.25 16.20 37.63
C VAL A 12 15.23 17.17 36.98
N LEU A 13 14.88 18.46 36.85
CA LEU A 13 15.81 19.52 36.45
C LEU A 13 16.98 19.67 37.44
N PHE A 14 16.73 19.53 38.74
CA PHE A 14 17.76 19.62 39.78
C PHE A 14 18.67 18.39 39.81
N PHE A 15 18.15 17.19 39.56
CA PHE A 15 18.95 15.96 39.42
C PHE A 15 19.73 15.90 38.10
N LEU A 16 19.21 16.50 37.03
CA LEU A 16 19.96 16.72 35.78
C LEU A 16 21.08 17.75 36.01
N LEU A 17 20.81 18.85 36.71
CA LEU A 17 21.82 19.87 37.05
C LEU A 17 22.90 19.35 38.01
N ILE A 18 22.58 18.45 38.94
CA ILE A 18 23.56 17.85 39.86
C ILE A 18 24.46 16.82 39.15
N ASN A 19 23.97 16.11 38.13
CA ASN A 19 24.83 15.25 37.29
C ASN A 19 25.70 16.03 36.28
N ILE A 20 25.45 17.33 36.08
CA ILE A 20 26.27 18.23 35.24
C ILE A 20 27.42 18.87 36.06
N GLY A 21 27.48 18.61 37.37
CA GLY A 21 28.48 19.17 38.27
C GLY A 21 29.87 18.54 38.19
N PHE A 22 30.42 18.17 37.03
CA PHE A 22 31.86 18.04 36.76
C PHE A 22 32.14 17.99 35.23
N SER A 23 31.85 19.09 34.54
CA SER A 23 32.59 19.50 33.35
C SER A 23 32.45 21.00 33.23
N SER A 24 33.47 21.76 33.60
CA SER A 24 33.54 23.19 33.29
C SER A 24 33.98 23.35 31.82
N GLY A 25 33.18 22.84 30.90
CA GLY A 25 33.17 23.29 29.51
C GLY A 25 32.14 24.40 29.40
N VAL A 26 32.58 25.65 29.21
CA VAL A 26 31.65 26.71 28.83
C VAL A 26 31.20 26.41 27.40
N CYS A 27 29.93 26.09 27.20
CA CYS A 27 29.39 25.85 25.86
C CYS A 27 29.64 27.08 24.98
N THR A 28 30.46 26.92 23.96
CA THR A 28 30.68 27.96 22.93
C THR A 28 29.58 27.88 21.87
N SER A 29 29.38 28.93 21.08
CA SER A 29 28.38 28.92 20.00
C SER A 29 28.66 27.89 18.91
N THR A 30 29.89 27.38 18.82
CA THR A 30 30.25 26.27 17.92
C THR A 30 29.86 24.93 18.54
N ASP A 31 30.06 24.73 19.85
CA ASP A 31 29.83 23.45 20.53
C ASP A 31 28.36 23.15 20.87
N THR A 32 27.48 24.15 20.79
CA THR A 32 26.03 23.97 20.96
C THR A 32 25.38 23.46 19.67
N PRO A 33 24.69 22.30 19.66
CA PRO A 33 23.94 21.84 18.50
C PRO A 33 22.90 22.88 18.05
N ARG A 34 22.86 23.21 16.76
CA ARG A 34 21.82 24.06 16.16
C ARG A 34 20.94 23.23 15.26
N ILE A 35 19.72 22.98 15.70
CA ILE A 35 18.71 22.27 14.93
C ILE A 35 18.21 23.18 13.79
N ASN A 36 17.95 22.61 12.62
CA ASN A 36 17.36 23.29 11.48
C ASN A 36 16.11 24.11 11.89
N PRO A 37 16.02 25.41 11.57
CA PRO A 37 14.99 26.31 12.12
C PRO A 37 13.54 26.07 11.65
N ILE A 38 13.24 25.02 10.88
CA ILE A 38 11.87 24.71 10.47
C ILE A 38 11.07 24.33 11.70
N ASN A 39 10.16 25.21 12.11
CA ASN A 39 9.50 25.14 13.40
C ASN A 39 7.98 25.28 13.32
N TYR A 40 7.41 25.21 12.13
CA TYR A 40 5.97 25.27 11.91
C TYR A 40 5.58 24.23 10.84
N PHE A 41 4.61 23.38 11.17
CA PHE A 41 4.08 22.36 10.27
C PHE A 41 2.55 22.35 10.32
N GLU A 42 1.97 22.12 9.15
CA GLU A 42 0.54 21.93 8.92
C GLU A 42 0.33 20.48 8.50
N ILE A 43 -0.53 19.77 9.22
CA ILE A 43 -0.81 18.34 9.02
C ILE A 43 -2.29 18.06 9.27
N GLY A 44 -2.86 17.10 8.55
CA GLY A 44 -4.20 16.59 8.80
C GLY A 44 -4.25 15.54 9.90
N GLU A 45 -5.41 15.38 10.54
CA GLU A 45 -5.63 14.23 11.43
C GLU A 45 -5.48 12.89 10.67
N GLY A 46 -4.78 11.93 11.25
CA GLY A 46 -4.50 10.63 10.63
C GLY A 46 -3.37 10.63 9.59
N GLU A 47 -2.75 11.78 9.30
CA GLU A 47 -1.59 11.83 8.40
C GLU A 47 -0.29 11.50 9.15
N LEU A 48 0.46 10.52 8.65
CA LEU A 48 1.75 10.16 9.24
C LEU A 48 2.76 11.29 9.04
N PHE A 49 3.14 11.97 10.12
CA PHE A 49 4.19 12.97 10.10
C PHE A 49 5.56 12.30 10.24
N VAL A 50 6.48 12.64 9.33
CA VAL A 50 7.89 12.24 9.38
C VAL A 50 8.74 13.45 8.99
N HIS A 51 9.59 13.93 9.90
CA HIS A 51 10.52 15.01 9.60
C HIS A 51 11.87 14.80 10.26
N ASP A 52 12.93 15.13 9.54
CA ASP A 52 14.30 15.03 10.00
C ASP A 52 14.79 16.38 10.55
N PHE A 53 15.03 16.44 11.86
CA PHE A 53 15.55 17.62 12.56
C PHE A 53 17.08 17.59 12.61
N ASN A 54 17.71 17.60 11.45
CA ASN A 54 19.17 17.63 11.32
C ASN A 54 19.80 18.92 11.90
N LEU A 55 21.11 18.86 12.15
CA LEU A 55 21.87 19.99 12.67
C LEU A 55 22.50 20.83 11.54
N THR A 56 22.52 22.16 11.71
CA THR A 56 23.08 23.09 10.70
C THR A 56 24.55 23.40 10.91
N ASN A 57 25.12 23.05 12.05
CA ASN A 57 26.46 23.52 12.47
C ASN A 57 27.46 22.40 12.77
N MET A 58 27.04 21.13 12.82
CA MET A 58 27.88 20.00 13.22
C MET A 58 27.37 18.69 12.61
N ASP A 59 28.28 17.72 12.48
CA ASP A 59 27.93 16.34 12.13
C ASP A 59 27.23 15.62 13.29
N GLU A 60 26.38 14.66 12.96
CA GLU A 60 25.51 13.95 13.92
C GLU A 60 26.22 12.88 14.76
N GLN A 61 27.53 12.71 14.60
CA GLN A 61 28.29 11.73 15.39
C GLN A 61 28.33 12.12 16.87
N GLY A 62 27.80 11.24 17.73
CA GLY A 62 27.75 11.44 19.18
C GLY A 62 26.64 12.39 19.66
N ILE A 63 25.67 12.72 18.80
CA ILE A 63 24.48 13.49 19.15
C ILE A 63 23.39 12.54 19.68
N PHE A 64 22.71 12.97 20.74
CA PHE A 64 21.51 12.32 21.24
C PHE A 64 20.31 13.25 21.07
N TYR A 65 19.31 12.78 20.32
CA TYR A 65 18.05 13.48 20.13
C TYR A 65 17.02 13.03 21.18
N SER A 66 16.22 13.98 21.63
CA SER A 66 15.10 13.77 22.53
C SER A 66 13.99 14.78 22.23
N TYR A 67 12.79 14.55 22.76
CA TYR A 67 11.68 15.49 22.61
C TYR A 67 11.00 15.75 23.97
N ALA A 68 10.43 16.94 24.08
CA ALA A 68 9.63 17.37 25.22
C ALA A 68 8.25 17.81 24.75
N LEU A 69 7.21 17.21 25.32
CA LEU A 69 5.83 17.57 25.05
C LEU A 69 5.44 18.79 25.89
N PHE A 70 5.02 19.87 25.23
CA PHE A 70 4.37 21.00 25.93
C PHE A 70 2.88 20.75 26.10
N ASP A 71 2.27 20.04 25.16
CA ASP A 71 0.88 19.61 25.20
C ASP A 71 0.81 18.11 25.50
N ARG A 72 -0.04 17.72 26.46
CA ARG A 72 -0.23 16.31 26.82
C ARG A 72 -1.23 15.58 25.90
N ARG A 73 -1.89 16.30 25.00
CA ARG A 73 -2.85 15.72 24.05
C ARG A 73 -2.14 14.82 23.03
N LEU A 74 -1.01 15.27 22.49
CA LEU A 74 -0.24 14.52 21.52
C LEU A 74 0.30 13.20 22.10
N THR A 75 -0.04 12.09 21.46
CA THR A 75 0.42 10.75 21.82
C THR A 75 1.15 10.08 20.65
N GLY A 76 1.81 8.95 20.89
CA GLY A 76 2.45 8.17 19.82
C GLY A 76 3.73 8.78 19.23
N ILE A 77 4.29 9.81 19.86
CA ILE A 77 5.50 10.47 19.34
C ILE A 77 6.75 9.65 19.61
N SER A 78 7.56 9.50 18.58
CA SER A 78 8.89 8.91 18.65
C SER A 78 9.91 9.82 17.96
N ILE A 79 11.14 9.86 18.48
CA ILE A 79 12.28 10.47 17.81
C ILE A 79 13.39 9.43 17.70
N SER A 80 13.96 9.30 16.51
CA SER A 80 15.08 8.37 16.29
C SER A 80 16.39 8.93 16.86
N SER A 81 17.41 8.09 16.95
CA SER A 81 18.77 8.53 17.33
C SER A 81 19.42 9.45 16.29
N GLY A 82 18.85 9.56 15.08
CA GLY A 82 19.29 10.45 14.01
C GLY A 82 18.30 11.57 13.72
N GLY A 83 17.62 12.11 14.75
CA GLY A 83 16.84 13.36 14.62
C GLY A 83 15.47 13.24 13.94
N VAL A 84 15.09 12.07 13.44
CA VAL A 84 13.80 11.87 12.74
C VAL A 84 12.65 11.76 13.73
N LEU A 85 11.76 12.75 13.74
CA LEU A 85 10.53 12.77 14.53
C LEU A 85 9.38 12.12 13.74
N ARG A 86 8.65 11.21 14.39
CA ARG A 86 7.50 10.50 13.80
C ARG A 86 6.32 10.42 14.74
N PHE A 87 5.13 10.74 14.23
CA PHE A 87 3.86 10.52 14.90
C PHE A 87 2.69 10.63 13.92
N GLU A 88 1.52 10.13 14.32
CA GLU A 88 0.26 10.26 13.57
C GLU A 88 -0.75 10.95 14.51
N PRO A 89 -1.23 12.17 14.19
CA PRO A 89 -2.14 12.91 15.04
C PRO A 89 -3.55 12.30 15.03
N SER A 90 -4.19 12.23 16.19
CA SER A 90 -5.56 11.77 16.35
C SER A 90 -6.58 12.93 16.27
N SER A 91 -7.87 12.61 16.22
CA SER A 91 -8.94 13.61 16.24
C SER A 91 -9.00 14.46 17.53
N ASP A 92 -8.34 14.02 18.59
CA ASP A 92 -8.22 14.75 19.86
C ASP A 92 -7.05 15.77 19.85
N ASP A 93 -6.15 15.63 18.87
CA ASP A 93 -4.96 16.46 18.70
C ASP A 93 -5.19 17.72 17.86
N VAL A 94 -6.37 17.83 17.24
CA VAL A 94 -6.81 18.95 16.41
C VAL A 94 -6.57 20.29 17.11
N GLY A 95 -6.09 21.25 16.33
CA GLY A 95 -5.72 22.59 16.77
C GLY A 95 -4.21 22.79 16.83
N VAL A 96 -3.77 23.73 17.65
CA VAL A 96 -2.35 24.09 17.73
C VAL A 96 -1.68 23.35 18.88
N SER A 97 -0.59 22.65 18.58
CA SER A 97 0.22 21.89 19.53
C SER A 97 1.70 22.25 19.38
N LYS A 98 2.49 22.07 20.45
CA LYS A 98 3.93 22.40 20.45
C LYS A 98 4.78 21.27 21.01
N ILE A 99 5.91 21.02 20.36
CA ILE A 99 6.91 20.03 20.77
C ILE A 99 8.27 20.71 20.85
N GLY A 100 9.03 20.45 21.91
CA GLY A 100 10.44 20.85 21.98
C GLY A 100 11.33 19.71 21.50
N VAL A 101 12.04 19.90 20.40
CA VAL A 101 13.10 18.99 19.95
C VAL A 101 14.41 19.39 20.63
N ILE A 102 15.13 18.42 21.18
CA ILE A 102 16.35 18.64 21.97
C ILE A 102 17.45 17.78 21.35
N ALA A 103 18.56 18.42 20.99
CA ALA A 103 19.77 17.74 20.51
C ALA A 103 20.90 17.98 21.52
N VAL A 104 21.50 16.90 22.03
CA VAL A 104 22.52 16.96 23.08
C VAL A 104 23.84 16.40 22.56
N LYS A 105 24.92 17.18 22.73
CA LYS A 105 26.31 16.78 22.50
C LYS A 105 27.10 16.99 23.77
N GLU A 106 27.60 15.91 24.36
CA GLU A 106 28.33 15.92 25.65
C GLU A 106 27.57 16.67 26.76
N SER A 107 27.93 17.93 27.03
CA SER A 107 27.34 18.80 28.05
C SER A 107 26.54 19.99 27.49
N CYS A 108 26.48 20.13 26.17
CA CYS A 108 25.80 21.22 25.47
C CYS A 108 24.53 20.71 24.78
N ALA A 109 23.44 21.47 24.91
CA ALA A 109 22.14 21.12 24.35
C ALA A 109 21.58 22.26 23.49
N GLY A 110 21.12 21.91 22.29
CA GLY A 110 20.30 22.75 21.43
C GLY A 110 18.83 22.41 21.59
N THR A 111 17.96 23.42 21.54
CA THR A 111 16.51 23.22 21.64
C THR A 111 15.78 23.98 20.54
N LEU A 112 14.81 23.35 19.90
CA LEU A 112 13.91 23.96 18.94
C LEU A 112 12.46 23.71 19.36
N VAL A 113 11.65 24.77 19.44
CA VAL A 113 10.22 24.62 19.69
C VAL A 113 9.51 24.58 18.35
N VAL A 114 8.94 23.43 18.02
CA VAL A 114 8.16 23.18 16.81
C VAL A 114 6.69 23.33 17.13
N THR A 115 5.97 24.05 16.28
CA THR A 115 4.53 24.26 16.35
C THR A 115 3.85 23.46 15.26
N PHE A 116 2.84 22.69 15.63
CA PHE A 116 1.99 21.93 14.72
C PHE A 116 0.60 22.55 14.72
N LYS A 117 0.08 22.88 13.54
CA LYS A 117 -1.32 23.19 13.31
C LYS A 117 -1.95 21.95 12.68
N ILE A 118 -2.79 21.28 13.46
CA ILE A 118 -3.44 20.03 13.08
C ILE A 118 -4.87 20.36 12.64
N PHE A 119 -5.18 20.03 11.39
CA PHE A 119 -6.51 20.20 10.79
C PHE A 119 -7.38 18.96 11.03
N ALA A 120 -8.66 19.18 11.28
CA ALA A 120 -9.64 18.14 11.40
C ALA A 120 -10.10 17.72 10.00
N LYS A 121 -10.39 16.43 9.83
CA LYS A 121 -11.12 15.99 8.64
C LYS A 121 -12.61 16.32 8.82
N PRO A 122 -13.33 16.55 7.70
CA PRO A 122 -14.78 16.76 7.77
C PRO A 122 -15.44 15.50 8.33
N LYS A 123 -16.53 15.67 9.08
CA LYS A 123 -17.26 14.55 9.66
C LYS A 123 -18.70 14.51 9.19
N ILE A 124 -19.09 13.42 8.52
CA ILE A 124 -20.49 13.19 8.14
C ILE A 124 -21.31 12.88 9.41
N THR A 125 -22.20 13.81 9.78
CA THR A 125 -22.98 13.72 11.03
C THR A 125 -24.37 13.15 10.83
N SER A 126 -24.94 13.34 9.64
CA SER A 126 -26.25 12.77 9.29
C SER A 126 -26.26 12.35 7.84
N PHE A 127 -26.92 11.24 7.59
CA PHE A 127 -27.01 10.65 6.27
C PHE A 127 -28.31 9.86 6.11
N GLU A 128 -28.81 9.83 4.89
CA GLU A 128 -29.97 9.06 4.47
C GLU A 128 -29.61 8.32 3.18
N PRO A 129 -29.99 7.04 3.02
CA PRO A 129 -30.70 6.18 3.99
C PRO A 129 -29.85 5.81 5.22
N LYS A 130 -30.50 5.52 6.35
CA LYS A 130 -29.79 5.07 7.57
C LYS A 130 -29.19 3.68 7.42
N ASN A 131 -29.88 2.81 6.68
CA ASN A 131 -29.38 1.47 6.38
C ASN A 131 -28.29 1.56 5.31
N SER A 132 -27.14 0.94 5.57
CA SER A 132 -26.04 0.87 4.60
C SER A 132 -26.34 -0.06 3.42
N SER A 133 -27.32 -0.96 3.54
CA SER A 133 -27.80 -1.80 2.44
C SER A 133 -29.22 -1.42 2.04
N VAL A 134 -29.43 -1.27 0.73
CA VAL A 134 -30.72 -0.89 0.15
C VAL A 134 -31.05 -1.85 -0.98
N GLN A 135 -32.29 -2.33 -1.02
CA GLN A 135 -32.78 -3.24 -2.05
C GLN A 135 -33.82 -2.50 -2.88
N ILE A 136 -33.59 -2.40 -4.18
CA ILE A 136 -34.51 -1.80 -5.14
C ILE A 136 -34.60 -2.63 -6.41
N ASN A 137 -35.58 -2.31 -7.24
CA ASN A 137 -35.65 -2.83 -8.61
C ASN A 137 -35.25 -1.76 -9.64
N GLN A 138 -35.11 -2.17 -10.89
CA GLN A 138 -34.67 -1.31 -12.01
C GLN A 138 -35.59 -0.10 -12.32
N THR A 139 -36.84 -0.11 -11.85
CA THR A 139 -37.81 0.98 -12.06
C THR A 139 -37.96 1.91 -10.85
N GLN A 140 -37.36 1.54 -9.71
CA GLN A 140 -37.38 2.32 -8.49
C GLN A 140 -36.22 3.30 -8.44
N SER A 141 -36.33 4.28 -7.55
CA SER A 141 -35.26 5.26 -7.30
C SER A 141 -35.05 5.41 -5.82
N VAL A 142 -33.80 5.66 -5.42
CA VAL A 142 -33.44 5.89 -4.01
C VAL A 142 -32.86 7.28 -3.86
N TYR A 143 -33.28 7.96 -2.81
CA TYR A 143 -32.78 9.27 -2.45
C TYR A 143 -31.68 9.13 -1.40
N PHE A 144 -30.53 9.72 -1.68
CA PHE A 144 -29.40 9.83 -0.78
C PHE A 144 -29.17 11.28 -0.37
N ARG A 145 -28.80 11.47 0.89
CA ARG A 145 -28.45 12.79 1.45
C ARG A 145 -27.37 12.63 2.48
N VAL A 146 -26.44 13.58 2.52
CA VAL A 146 -25.44 13.70 3.59
C VAL A 146 -25.40 15.13 4.11
N LYS A 147 -25.00 15.27 5.37
CA LYS A 147 -24.59 16.53 5.96
C LYS A 147 -23.34 16.28 6.80
N ALA A 148 -22.31 17.05 6.52
CA ALA A 148 -21.07 17.04 7.28
C ALA A 148 -20.92 18.32 8.10
N ILE A 149 -20.11 18.24 9.15
CA ILE A 149 -19.57 19.39 9.87
C ILE A 149 -18.06 19.26 9.91
N ASP A 150 -17.38 20.39 9.84
CA ASP A 150 -15.95 20.48 10.12
C ASP A 150 -15.74 21.20 11.45
N LYS A 151 -14.66 20.87 12.16
CA LYS A 151 -14.26 21.58 13.39
C LYS A 151 -13.38 22.79 13.09
N ASP A 152 -12.79 22.88 11.90
CA ASP A 152 -11.98 24.02 11.50
C ASP A 152 -12.86 25.24 11.15
N ASP A 153 -12.41 26.42 11.61
CA ASP A 153 -13.18 27.66 11.52
C ASP A 153 -13.30 28.15 10.07
N ASN A 154 -14.54 28.41 9.62
CA ASN A 154 -14.86 29.13 8.38
C ASN A 154 -14.47 28.42 7.06
N GLU A 155 -14.43 27.09 7.04
CA GLU A 155 -14.13 26.31 5.83
C GLU A 155 -15.35 25.99 4.96
N THR A 156 -15.11 25.85 3.66
CA THR A 156 -16.12 25.41 2.69
C THR A 156 -15.93 23.93 2.38
N LEU A 157 -16.94 23.13 2.67
CA LEU A 157 -16.93 21.70 2.37
C LEU A 157 -17.40 21.43 0.94
N ILE A 158 -16.68 20.56 0.25
CA ILE A 158 -16.99 20.10 -1.11
C ILE A 158 -17.63 18.72 -1.00
N TYR A 159 -18.79 18.55 -1.64
CA TYR A 159 -19.52 17.28 -1.67
C TYR A 159 -19.40 16.63 -3.05
N GLU A 160 -19.02 15.36 -3.08
CA GLU A 160 -18.90 14.56 -4.30
C GLU A 160 -19.61 13.22 -4.13
N TRP A 161 -20.38 12.81 -5.15
CA TRP A 161 -20.98 11.48 -5.17
C TRP A 161 -20.27 10.58 -6.17
N LEU A 162 -20.08 9.33 -5.77
CA LEU A 162 -19.45 8.28 -6.57
C LEU A 162 -20.42 7.12 -6.74
N LEU A 163 -20.45 6.57 -7.95
CA LEU A 163 -21.10 5.30 -8.30
C LEU A 163 -20.02 4.32 -8.71
N ASP A 164 -19.89 3.21 -7.98
CA ASP A 164 -18.91 2.15 -8.25
C ASP A 164 -17.48 2.70 -8.36
N SER A 165 -17.15 3.68 -7.50
CA SER A 165 -15.89 4.45 -7.48
C SER A 165 -15.70 5.48 -8.60
N GLY A 166 -16.58 5.52 -9.60
CA GLY A 166 -16.60 6.56 -10.64
C GLY A 166 -17.29 7.86 -10.17
N LEU A 167 -16.75 9.01 -10.57
CA LEU A 167 -17.30 10.32 -10.18
C LEU A 167 -18.60 10.64 -10.93
N ILE A 168 -19.64 11.07 -10.21
CA ILE A 168 -20.89 11.52 -10.81
C ILE A 168 -20.80 13.04 -11.02
N ASN A 169 -20.38 13.47 -12.22
CA ASN A 169 -20.17 14.89 -12.56
C ASN A 169 -21.39 15.79 -12.26
N GLU A 170 -22.61 15.30 -12.49
CA GLU A 170 -23.85 16.06 -12.26
C GLU A 170 -24.16 16.33 -10.78
N SER A 171 -23.42 15.71 -9.87
CA SER A 171 -23.62 15.76 -8.42
C SER A 171 -22.66 16.69 -7.68
N PHE A 172 -21.78 17.38 -8.40
CA PHE A 172 -20.74 18.23 -7.79
C PHE A 172 -21.34 19.27 -6.84
N ASN A 173 -20.79 19.30 -5.63
CA ASN A 173 -21.18 20.16 -4.51
C ASN A 173 -22.66 20.10 -4.12
N LYS A 174 -23.33 18.97 -4.38
CA LYS A 174 -24.71 18.72 -3.94
C LYS A 174 -24.72 17.85 -2.69
N THR A 175 -25.48 18.26 -1.69
CA THR A 175 -25.69 17.49 -0.45
C THR A 175 -26.62 16.29 -0.62
N ASN A 176 -27.20 16.11 -1.81
CA ASN A 176 -28.12 15.03 -2.12
C ASN A 176 -27.91 14.46 -3.53
N TYR A 177 -28.32 13.21 -3.69
CA TYR A 177 -28.24 12.46 -4.93
C TYR A 177 -29.44 11.52 -5.06
N ILE A 178 -29.96 11.36 -6.28
CA ILE A 178 -31.05 10.41 -6.57
C ILE A 178 -30.49 9.36 -7.50
N PHE A 179 -30.42 8.11 -7.03
CA PHE A 179 -30.01 6.99 -7.84
C PHE A 179 -31.18 6.44 -8.65
N ARG A 180 -30.99 6.32 -9.97
CA ARG A 180 -31.96 5.80 -10.94
C ARG A 180 -31.24 4.76 -11.81
N PRO A 181 -31.26 3.46 -11.44
CA PRO A 181 -30.46 2.44 -12.13
C PRO A 181 -30.92 2.20 -13.58
N GLY A 182 -32.21 2.31 -13.87
CA GLY A 182 -32.72 1.90 -15.18
C GLY A 182 -32.50 0.40 -15.45
N TYR A 183 -32.63 -0.03 -16.70
CA TYR A 183 -32.58 -1.46 -17.06
C TYR A 183 -31.15 -2.01 -17.29
N GLU A 184 -30.16 -1.14 -17.44
CA GLU A 184 -28.77 -1.55 -17.70
C GLU A 184 -27.98 -1.84 -16.40
N LEU A 185 -28.37 -1.21 -15.29
CA LEU A 185 -27.66 -1.31 -14.00
C LEU A 185 -28.30 -2.35 -13.08
N SER A 186 -28.13 -3.64 -13.41
CA SER A 186 -28.53 -4.75 -12.53
C SER A 186 -27.34 -5.30 -11.74
N GLY A 187 -27.53 -5.59 -10.46
CA GLY A 187 -26.46 -6.10 -9.60
C GLY A 187 -26.29 -5.28 -8.32
N VAL A 188 -25.13 -5.47 -7.66
CA VAL A 188 -24.75 -4.69 -6.49
C VAL A 188 -23.99 -3.45 -6.99
N HIS A 189 -24.45 -2.27 -6.59
CA HIS A 189 -23.77 -1.00 -6.84
C HIS A 189 -23.40 -0.32 -5.53
N ASN A 190 -22.22 0.31 -5.49
CA ASN A 190 -21.71 1.04 -4.34
C ASN A 190 -21.82 2.55 -4.58
N ILE A 191 -22.74 3.18 -3.85
CA ILE A 191 -22.93 4.62 -3.87
C ILE A 191 -22.17 5.22 -2.70
N SER A 192 -21.24 6.13 -2.97
CA SER A 192 -20.45 6.79 -1.93
C SER A 192 -20.62 8.30 -1.98
N ALA A 193 -20.75 8.93 -0.82
CA ALA A 193 -20.65 10.37 -0.67
C ALA A 193 -19.30 10.68 -0.02
N ARG A 194 -18.43 11.38 -0.76
CA ARG A 194 -17.16 11.91 -0.27
C ARG A 194 -17.34 13.38 0.05
N VAL A 195 -16.95 13.77 1.25
CA VAL A 195 -16.93 15.18 1.67
C VAL A 195 -15.49 15.55 1.93
N THR A 196 -15.02 16.57 1.24
CA THR A 196 -13.63 17.05 1.30
C THR A 196 -13.59 18.48 1.81
N ASP A 197 -12.60 18.79 2.64
CA ASP A 197 -12.34 20.15 3.13
C ASP A 197 -11.39 20.93 2.19
N SER A 198 -10.95 22.12 2.61
CA SER A 198 -9.97 22.91 1.83
C SER A 198 -8.53 22.39 1.90
N HIS A 199 -8.25 21.48 2.83
CA HIS A 199 -6.94 20.86 3.04
C HIS A 199 -6.85 19.46 2.40
N ASN A 200 -7.85 19.09 1.58
CA ASN A 200 -7.95 17.82 0.87
C ASN A 200 -8.12 16.59 1.79
N LEU A 201 -8.49 16.80 3.06
CA LEU A 201 -8.89 15.72 3.95
C LEU A 201 -10.36 15.40 3.68
N SER A 202 -10.69 14.11 3.72
CA SER A 202 -12.04 13.67 3.38
C SER A 202 -12.60 12.60 4.28
N ASP A 203 -13.91 12.61 4.41
CA ASP A 203 -14.71 11.55 5.02
C ASP A 203 -15.67 10.99 3.99
N ILE A 204 -15.88 9.68 4.03
CA ILE A 204 -16.62 8.95 3.01
C ILE A 204 -17.68 8.06 3.64
N LYS A 205 -18.92 8.18 3.13
CA LYS A 205 -20.03 7.30 3.50
C LYS A 205 -20.46 6.49 2.29
N THR A 206 -20.38 5.16 2.40
CA THR A 206 -20.79 4.22 1.34
C THR A 206 -22.07 3.47 1.70
N TRP A 207 -22.91 3.26 0.69
CA TRP A 207 -24.09 2.40 0.67
C TRP A 207 -23.97 1.33 -0.41
N TYR A 208 -24.53 0.16 -0.15
CA TYR A 208 -24.63 -0.96 -1.06
C TYR A 208 -26.07 -1.08 -1.54
N VAL A 209 -26.30 -0.80 -2.82
CA VAL A 209 -27.61 -0.86 -3.45
C VAL A 209 -27.68 -2.11 -4.31
N GLN A 210 -28.51 -3.06 -3.92
CA GLN A 210 -28.82 -4.21 -4.75
C GLN A 210 -30.00 -3.88 -5.66
N VAL A 211 -29.77 -3.97 -6.96
CA VAL A 211 -30.78 -3.73 -7.99
C VAL A 211 -31.24 -5.06 -8.57
N SER A 212 -32.47 -5.46 -8.27
CA SER A 212 -33.10 -6.67 -8.83
C SER A 212 -33.61 -6.41 -10.26
N LYS A 213 -33.32 -7.33 -11.19
CA LYS A 213 -33.87 -7.29 -12.56
C LYS A 213 -35.40 -7.30 -12.54
N VAL A 214 -35.99 -6.49 -13.41
CA VAL A 214 -37.45 -6.45 -13.64
C VAL A 214 -37.72 -6.99 -15.03
N ASN A 215 -38.46 -8.08 -15.12
CA ASN A 215 -38.83 -8.72 -16.38
C ASN A 215 -39.65 -7.77 -17.28
N ARG A 216 -39.20 -7.55 -18.51
CA ARG A 216 -39.76 -6.75 -19.61
C ARG A 216 -40.46 -7.66 -20.60
N ALA A 217 -41.44 -7.12 -21.33
CA ALA A 217 -42.09 -7.90 -22.37
C ALA A 217 -41.16 -8.04 -23.60
N PRO A 218 -41.30 -9.11 -24.39
CA PRO A 218 -40.60 -9.24 -25.65
C PRO A 218 -40.90 -8.08 -26.59
N THR A 219 -40.03 -7.86 -27.57
CA THR A 219 -40.12 -6.78 -28.56
C THR A 219 -40.09 -7.34 -29.98
N LEU A 220 -40.84 -6.72 -30.89
CA LEU A 220 -40.81 -7.02 -32.32
C LEU A 220 -39.70 -6.16 -32.97
N LEU A 221 -38.66 -6.80 -33.50
CA LEU A 221 -37.53 -6.13 -34.15
C LEU A 221 -37.88 -5.67 -35.57
N PHE A 222 -38.49 -6.58 -36.34
CA PHE A 222 -38.85 -6.36 -37.74
C PHE A 222 -40.26 -6.88 -38.00
N PRO A 223 -41.02 -6.27 -38.93
CA PRO A 223 -42.30 -6.83 -39.34
C PRO A 223 -42.09 -8.21 -39.96
N VAL A 224 -42.92 -9.16 -39.55
CA VAL A 224 -42.92 -10.53 -40.07
C VAL A 224 -43.43 -10.51 -41.53
N PRO A 225 -42.69 -11.10 -42.49
CA PRO A 225 -43.00 -11.01 -43.91
C PRO A 225 -44.19 -11.88 -44.32
N ASN A 226 -44.86 -11.46 -45.39
CA ASN A 226 -45.89 -12.26 -46.06
C ASN A 226 -45.28 -13.52 -46.70
N PHE A 227 -46.09 -14.57 -46.86
CA PHE A 227 -45.61 -15.88 -47.33
C PHE A 227 -46.55 -16.51 -48.38
N MET A 228 -46.01 -17.40 -49.21
CA MET A 228 -46.78 -18.12 -50.22
C MET A 228 -46.63 -19.62 -50.01
N VAL A 229 -47.73 -20.36 -50.09
CA VAL A 229 -47.76 -21.82 -49.94
C VAL A 229 -48.49 -22.49 -51.09
N PHE A 230 -48.07 -23.70 -51.42
CA PHE A 230 -48.74 -24.52 -52.42
C PHE A 230 -49.84 -25.37 -51.79
N GLN A 231 -50.94 -25.56 -52.51
CA GLN A 231 -52.02 -26.44 -52.07
C GLN A 231 -51.48 -27.83 -51.71
N ASN A 232 -52.06 -28.43 -50.68
CA ASN A 232 -51.77 -29.79 -50.24
C ASN A 232 -50.29 -30.04 -49.84
N THR A 233 -49.51 -28.98 -49.59
CA THR A 233 -48.08 -29.08 -49.28
C THR A 233 -47.76 -28.27 -48.03
N ALA A 234 -47.39 -28.96 -46.94
CA ALA A 234 -46.87 -28.31 -45.75
C ALA A 234 -45.54 -27.62 -46.10
N THR A 235 -45.47 -26.30 -45.91
CA THR A 235 -44.33 -25.49 -46.32
C THR A 235 -43.73 -24.78 -45.11
N GLY A 236 -42.45 -25.04 -44.85
CA GLY A 236 -41.68 -24.31 -43.86
C GLY A 236 -41.45 -22.87 -44.31
N ALA A 237 -41.67 -21.91 -43.43
CA ALA A 237 -41.58 -20.49 -43.73
C ALA A 237 -40.31 -19.87 -43.14
N TYR A 238 -40.39 -19.32 -41.93
CA TYR A 238 -39.33 -18.58 -41.26
C TYR A 238 -39.33 -18.89 -39.77
N ASN A 239 -38.24 -18.53 -39.09
CA ASN A 239 -38.13 -18.63 -37.64
C ASN A 239 -38.59 -17.32 -36.99
N LEU A 240 -39.54 -17.39 -36.04
CA LEU A 240 -40.02 -16.20 -35.31
C LEU A 240 -38.94 -15.61 -34.40
N ASN A 241 -37.94 -16.37 -33.97
CA ASN A 241 -36.81 -15.83 -33.20
C ASN A 241 -35.98 -14.80 -33.99
N ASP A 242 -36.09 -14.74 -35.32
CA ASP A 242 -35.42 -13.72 -36.14
C ASP A 242 -36.15 -12.36 -36.09
N TYR A 243 -37.41 -12.35 -35.63
CA TYR A 243 -38.29 -11.16 -35.65
C TYR A 243 -38.64 -10.66 -34.26
N PHE A 244 -38.51 -11.51 -33.22
CA PHE A 244 -38.80 -11.17 -31.84
C PHE A 244 -37.56 -11.32 -30.98
N TYR A 245 -37.38 -10.40 -30.03
CA TYR A 245 -36.28 -10.45 -29.07
C TYR A 245 -36.77 -10.07 -27.67
N ASP A 246 -36.30 -10.79 -26.66
CA ASP A 246 -36.54 -10.47 -25.25
C ASP A 246 -35.41 -9.59 -24.71
N PRO A 247 -35.70 -8.34 -24.28
CA PRO A 247 -34.69 -7.45 -23.72
C PRO A 247 -33.93 -7.98 -22.51
N ASP A 248 -34.50 -8.90 -21.72
CA ASP A 248 -33.85 -9.48 -20.54
C ASP A 248 -33.11 -10.79 -20.83
N GLY A 249 -33.23 -11.29 -22.06
CA GLY A 249 -32.74 -12.59 -22.46
C GLY A 249 -33.63 -13.71 -21.95
N GLY A 250 -33.77 -14.76 -22.76
CA GLY A 250 -34.60 -15.91 -22.42
C GLY A 250 -35.18 -16.58 -23.65
N MET A 251 -35.63 -17.82 -23.48
CA MET A 251 -36.35 -18.52 -24.54
C MET A 251 -37.76 -17.94 -24.68
N LEU A 252 -38.10 -17.52 -25.89
CA LEU A 252 -39.44 -17.08 -26.24
C LEU A 252 -40.33 -18.29 -26.56
N SER A 253 -41.60 -18.17 -26.20
CA SER A 253 -42.65 -19.09 -26.68
C SER A 253 -43.59 -18.35 -27.61
N PHE A 254 -44.12 -19.04 -28.60
CA PHE A 254 -44.92 -18.41 -29.65
C PHE A 254 -46.29 -19.06 -29.76
N SER A 255 -47.29 -18.24 -30.07
CA SER A 255 -48.61 -18.68 -30.51
C SER A 255 -49.01 -17.92 -31.76
N TYR A 256 -49.99 -18.43 -32.49
CA TYR A 256 -50.59 -17.71 -33.61
C TYR A 256 -52.10 -17.68 -33.46
N ARG A 257 -52.70 -16.69 -34.12
CA ARG A 257 -54.13 -16.68 -34.41
C ARG A 257 -54.35 -16.27 -35.86
N GLN A 258 -55.24 -16.99 -36.54
CA GLN A 258 -55.73 -16.57 -37.84
C GLN A 258 -56.76 -15.46 -37.63
N VAL A 259 -56.63 -14.36 -38.37
CA VAL A 259 -57.48 -13.17 -38.22
C VAL A 259 -58.12 -12.79 -39.54
N ASN A 260 -59.35 -12.30 -39.50
CA ASN A 260 -60.03 -11.73 -40.66
C ASN A 260 -60.05 -10.20 -40.52
N PRO A 261 -59.09 -9.46 -41.13
CA PRO A 261 -59.10 -8.01 -41.06
C PRO A 261 -60.32 -7.45 -41.80
N ALA A 262 -60.97 -6.43 -41.22
CA ALA A 262 -62.24 -5.86 -41.69
C ALA A 262 -62.16 -5.13 -43.05
N PHE A 263 -61.02 -5.18 -43.74
CA PHE A 263 -60.74 -4.57 -45.04
C PHE A 263 -60.92 -5.64 -46.15
N GLU A 264 -62.11 -6.24 -46.23
CA GLU A 264 -62.40 -7.26 -47.24
C GLU A 264 -62.58 -6.62 -48.63
N ILE A 265 -61.90 -7.19 -49.64
CA ILE A 265 -62.24 -6.99 -51.05
C ILE A 265 -63.29 -8.05 -51.41
N LYS A 266 -64.49 -7.62 -51.83
CA LYS A 266 -65.54 -8.56 -52.29
C LYS A 266 -65.02 -9.38 -53.47
N GLY A 267 -64.96 -10.71 -53.32
CA GLY A 267 -64.66 -11.64 -54.40
C GLY A 267 -63.39 -12.49 -54.24
N THR A 268 -62.59 -12.28 -53.19
CA THR A 268 -61.39 -13.08 -52.93
C THR A 268 -61.68 -14.21 -51.92
N ALA A 269 -61.31 -15.45 -52.25
CA ALA A 269 -61.60 -16.61 -51.40
C ALA A 269 -60.71 -16.62 -50.15
N TYR A 270 -61.32 -16.69 -48.96
CA TYR A 270 -60.60 -16.81 -47.71
C TYR A 270 -60.24 -18.27 -47.43
N ALA A 271 -58.95 -18.57 -47.32
CA ALA A 271 -58.45 -19.92 -47.12
C ALA A 271 -58.37 -20.27 -45.64
N ASN A 272 -58.85 -21.46 -45.26
CA ASN A 272 -58.61 -22.00 -43.93
C ASN A 272 -57.24 -22.70 -43.94
N ILE A 273 -56.26 -22.07 -43.31
CA ILE A 273 -54.86 -22.53 -43.26
C ILE A 273 -54.51 -22.72 -41.79
N SER A 274 -54.02 -23.91 -41.43
CA SER A 274 -53.41 -24.11 -40.13
C SER A 274 -51.93 -23.75 -40.18
N ALA A 275 -51.42 -23.14 -39.12
CA ALA A 275 -49.98 -23.02 -38.91
C ALA A 275 -49.57 -23.97 -37.77
N SER A 276 -48.32 -24.43 -37.79
CA SER A 276 -47.69 -25.07 -36.65
C SER A 276 -46.40 -24.33 -36.37
N ILE A 277 -46.16 -24.01 -35.10
CA ILE A 277 -44.90 -23.42 -34.65
C ILE A 277 -44.20 -24.48 -33.82
N ASP A 278 -42.98 -24.82 -34.20
CA ASP A 278 -42.20 -25.79 -33.43
C ASP A 278 -41.59 -25.15 -32.17
N LYS A 279 -40.88 -25.96 -31.36
CA LYS A 279 -40.22 -25.48 -30.14
C LYS A 279 -39.07 -24.50 -30.41
N THR A 280 -38.56 -24.45 -31.64
CA THR A 280 -37.48 -23.56 -32.06
C THR A 280 -38.00 -22.25 -32.66
N GLY A 281 -39.32 -22.06 -32.71
CA GLY A 281 -39.96 -20.87 -33.27
C GLY A 281 -40.19 -20.94 -34.79
N PHE A 282 -39.88 -22.07 -35.43
CA PHE A 282 -40.03 -22.24 -36.87
C PHE A 282 -41.50 -22.45 -37.25
N VAL A 283 -41.98 -21.63 -38.18
CA VAL A 283 -43.37 -21.66 -38.65
C VAL A 283 -43.49 -22.54 -39.87
N THR A 284 -44.43 -23.49 -39.81
CA THR A 284 -44.85 -24.30 -40.96
C THR A 284 -46.33 -24.07 -41.20
N TYR A 285 -46.69 -23.75 -42.44
CA TYR A 285 -48.08 -23.61 -42.85
C TYR A 285 -48.56 -24.90 -43.51
N ASP A 286 -49.75 -25.35 -43.11
CA ASP A 286 -50.42 -26.54 -43.62
C ASP A 286 -51.81 -26.15 -44.16
N PRO A 287 -51.93 -25.90 -45.47
CA PRO A 287 -53.21 -25.60 -46.11
C PRO A 287 -54.07 -26.86 -46.22
N ALA A 288 -55.35 -26.78 -45.82
CA ALA A 288 -56.27 -27.91 -45.93
C ALA A 288 -56.47 -28.37 -47.39
N LEU A 289 -56.83 -29.64 -47.58
CA LEU A 289 -56.95 -30.23 -48.91
C LEU A 289 -57.83 -29.40 -49.85
N ASN A 290 -57.29 -29.08 -51.04
CA ASN A 290 -57.94 -28.30 -52.09
C ASN A 290 -58.37 -26.87 -51.69
N THR A 291 -57.76 -26.28 -50.65
CA THR A 291 -57.95 -24.87 -50.35
C THR A 291 -57.11 -23.98 -51.27
N SER A 292 -57.70 -22.89 -51.76
CA SER A 292 -57.02 -21.82 -52.50
C SER A 292 -57.58 -20.47 -52.05
N GLY A 293 -56.74 -19.43 -52.02
CA GLY A 293 -57.13 -18.15 -51.46
C GLY A 293 -56.03 -17.52 -50.63
N TYR A 294 -56.40 -16.75 -49.61
CA TYR A 294 -55.46 -16.11 -48.68
C TYR A 294 -55.96 -16.21 -47.24
N ALA A 295 -55.02 -16.07 -46.29
CA ALA A 295 -55.30 -15.93 -44.86
C ALA A 295 -54.42 -14.84 -44.26
N TYR A 296 -54.85 -14.27 -43.13
CA TYR A 296 -53.99 -13.41 -42.31
C TYR A 296 -53.70 -14.04 -40.96
N PHE A 297 -52.46 -13.90 -40.51
CA PHE A 297 -51.99 -14.38 -39.22
C PHE A 297 -51.45 -13.23 -38.37
N VAL A 298 -51.63 -13.34 -37.06
CA VAL A 298 -50.91 -12.55 -36.05
C VAL A 298 -50.19 -13.54 -35.15
N PHE A 299 -48.89 -13.35 -35.02
CA PHE A 299 -48.03 -14.11 -34.11
C PHE A 299 -47.91 -13.35 -32.79
N THR A 300 -47.90 -14.08 -31.69
CA THR A 300 -47.70 -13.53 -30.35
C THR A 300 -46.53 -14.24 -29.71
N ALA A 301 -45.50 -13.47 -29.34
CA ALA A 301 -44.36 -13.94 -28.57
C ALA A 301 -44.62 -13.70 -27.09
N TYR A 302 -44.30 -14.68 -26.24
CA TYR A 302 -44.37 -14.62 -24.79
C TYR A 302 -42.99 -14.88 -24.18
N ASP A 303 -42.67 -14.13 -23.13
CA ASP A 303 -41.53 -14.43 -22.27
C ASP A 303 -41.86 -15.57 -21.27
N ILE A 304 -40.87 -15.95 -20.47
CA ILE A 304 -40.99 -16.97 -19.42
C ILE A 304 -41.96 -16.60 -18.28
N MET A 305 -42.35 -15.32 -18.18
CA MET A 305 -43.30 -14.77 -17.21
C MET A 305 -44.66 -14.42 -17.84
N ASN A 306 -44.92 -14.88 -19.07
CA ASN A 306 -46.12 -14.63 -19.87
C ASN A 306 -46.42 -13.16 -20.24
N LYS A 307 -45.45 -12.23 -20.23
CA LYS A 307 -45.66 -10.96 -20.93
C LYS A 307 -45.50 -11.17 -22.43
N SER A 308 -46.26 -10.42 -23.23
CA SER A 308 -46.38 -10.71 -24.65
C SER A 308 -46.36 -9.48 -25.55
N VAL A 309 -45.96 -9.71 -26.80
CA VAL A 309 -46.04 -8.73 -27.90
C VAL A 309 -46.57 -9.42 -29.16
N GLU A 310 -47.33 -8.67 -29.97
CA GLU A 310 -47.94 -9.18 -31.21
C GLU A 310 -47.20 -8.68 -32.46
N SER A 311 -47.20 -9.48 -33.52
CA SER A 311 -46.69 -9.10 -34.85
C SER A 311 -47.66 -8.17 -35.59
N ASN A 312 -47.18 -7.64 -36.72
CA ASN A 312 -48.04 -7.15 -37.80
C ASN A 312 -48.94 -8.28 -38.37
N PHE A 313 -49.93 -7.89 -39.18
CA PHE A 313 -50.70 -8.83 -39.98
C PHE A 313 -49.81 -9.45 -41.06
N VAL A 314 -49.72 -10.78 -41.06
CA VAL A 314 -48.98 -11.57 -42.03
C VAL A 314 -49.94 -12.19 -43.02
N LYS A 315 -49.83 -11.81 -44.30
CA LYS A 315 -50.63 -12.40 -45.38
C LYS A 315 -49.99 -13.69 -45.86
N VAL A 316 -50.79 -14.75 -45.97
CA VAL A 316 -50.38 -16.04 -46.55
C VAL A 316 -51.26 -16.34 -47.76
N ASP A 317 -50.65 -16.48 -48.94
CA ASP A 317 -51.33 -16.81 -50.19
C ASP A 317 -51.21 -18.31 -50.50
N VAL A 318 -52.34 -19.00 -50.70
CA VAL A 318 -52.40 -20.42 -51.07
C VAL A 318 -52.64 -20.57 -52.57
N VAL A 319 -51.66 -21.13 -53.26
CA VAL A 319 -51.68 -21.29 -54.71
C VAL A 319 -51.92 -22.76 -55.07
N SER A 320 -52.90 -23.00 -55.95
CA SER A 320 -53.18 -24.33 -56.48
C SER A 320 -52.11 -24.78 -57.47
N SER A 321 -51.63 -26.03 -57.37
CA SER A 321 -50.74 -26.66 -58.36
C SER A 321 -51.43 -26.83 -59.73
N ASP A 322 -52.77 -26.85 -59.75
CA ASP A 322 -53.54 -26.95 -60.99
C ASP A 322 -53.46 -25.66 -61.80
N LYS A 323 -53.26 -24.49 -61.18
CA LYS A 323 -52.96 -23.24 -61.90
C LYS A 323 -51.62 -23.26 -62.63
N PHE A 324 -50.67 -24.10 -62.22
CA PHE A 324 -49.40 -24.28 -62.92
C PHE A 324 -49.49 -25.34 -64.04
N ASN A 325 -50.40 -26.32 -63.94
CA ASN A 325 -50.63 -27.33 -64.99
C ASN A 325 -51.71 -26.93 -66.01
N THR A 326 -52.64 -26.04 -65.68
CA THR A 326 -53.54 -25.43 -66.67
C THR A 326 -52.87 -24.30 -67.46
N LEU A 327 -51.66 -23.87 -67.09
CA LEU A 327 -50.79 -23.00 -67.90
C LEU A 327 -49.96 -23.76 -68.94
N LYS A 328 -50.23 -25.05 -69.15
CA LYS A 328 -49.63 -25.82 -70.27
C LYS A 328 -50.61 -26.34 -71.31
N ASN A 329 -51.94 -26.24 -71.13
CA ASN A 329 -52.93 -26.69 -72.13
C ASN A 329 -54.32 -26.06 -71.94
N VAL A 330 -54.44 -24.74 -72.07
CA VAL A 330 -55.70 -24.09 -72.48
C VAL A 330 -55.42 -23.42 -73.83
N SER A 331 -56.29 -23.66 -74.83
CA SER A 331 -56.05 -23.19 -76.19
C SER A 331 -56.09 -21.66 -76.25
N ARG A 332 -55.15 -21.12 -77.01
CA ARG A 332 -54.74 -19.72 -77.15
C ARG A 332 -55.77 -18.77 -77.81
N THR A 333 -57.09 -18.92 -77.60
CA THR A 333 -58.06 -18.13 -78.40
C THR A 333 -59.29 -17.55 -77.68
N ASP A 334 -59.46 -17.66 -76.36
CA ASP A 334 -60.74 -17.26 -75.71
C ASP A 334 -60.69 -16.02 -74.78
N PHE A 335 -59.64 -15.18 -74.81
CA PHE A 335 -59.52 -14.04 -73.88
C PHE A 335 -59.49 -12.63 -74.50
N CYS A 336 -59.62 -12.46 -75.82
CA CYS A 336 -59.70 -11.09 -76.36
C CYS A 336 -61.06 -10.42 -76.05
N GLY A 337 -61.05 -9.21 -75.51
CA GLY A 337 -62.20 -8.31 -75.38
C GLY A 337 -62.48 -7.76 -73.97
N ASP A 338 -61.57 -7.92 -73.01
CA ASP A 338 -61.73 -7.39 -71.64
C ASP A 338 -60.95 -6.07 -71.39
N TYR A 339 -60.28 -5.53 -72.41
CA TYR A 339 -59.46 -4.32 -72.39
C TYR A 339 -58.22 -4.39 -71.49
N VAL A 340 -57.74 -5.57 -71.11
CA VAL A 340 -56.57 -5.74 -70.24
C VAL A 340 -55.58 -6.76 -70.83
N CYS A 341 -54.46 -6.27 -71.37
CA CYS A 341 -53.42 -7.13 -71.96
C CYS A 341 -52.68 -7.97 -70.89
N SER A 342 -52.95 -9.27 -70.84
CA SER A 342 -52.38 -10.21 -69.87
C SER A 342 -51.10 -10.92 -70.36
N ALA A 343 -50.32 -11.52 -69.46
CA ALA A 343 -49.04 -12.18 -69.81
C ALA A 343 -49.16 -13.41 -70.76
N VAL A 344 -50.39 -13.81 -71.08
CA VAL A 344 -50.71 -14.92 -71.99
C VAL A 344 -51.25 -14.43 -73.33
N GLU A 345 -51.50 -13.13 -73.47
CA GLU A 345 -51.92 -12.44 -74.70
C GLU A 345 -50.72 -11.74 -75.32
N ASP A 346 -50.60 -11.83 -76.65
CA ASP A 346 -49.62 -11.05 -77.40
C ASP A 346 -50.34 -10.22 -78.47
N CYS A 347 -49.66 -9.19 -78.97
CA CYS A 347 -50.18 -8.31 -80.02
C CYS A 347 -50.48 -9.05 -81.34
N SER A 348 -50.00 -10.28 -81.51
CA SER A 348 -50.25 -11.12 -82.69
C SER A 348 -51.56 -11.92 -82.58
N ASN A 349 -51.99 -12.27 -81.37
CA ASN A 349 -53.18 -13.08 -81.10
C ASN A 349 -54.37 -12.26 -80.57
N CYS A 350 -54.16 -11.18 -79.80
CA CYS A 350 -55.22 -10.28 -79.31
C CYS A 350 -54.87 -8.79 -79.53
N PRO A 351 -54.80 -8.31 -80.78
CA PRO A 351 -54.48 -6.91 -81.10
C PRO A 351 -55.54 -5.89 -80.64
N PHE A 352 -56.74 -6.36 -80.27
CA PHE A 352 -57.83 -5.50 -79.80
C PHE A 352 -57.59 -5.00 -78.36
N ASP A 353 -57.00 -5.82 -77.48
CA ASP A 353 -56.67 -5.44 -76.09
C ASP A 353 -55.18 -5.05 -75.92
N CYS A 354 -54.27 -5.68 -76.66
CA CYS A 354 -52.82 -5.45 -76.57
C CYS A 354 -52.25 -4.45 -77.61
N GLY A 355 -53.08 -3.96 -78.55
CA GLY A 355 -52.64 -3.08 -79.64
C GLY A 355 -51.93 -3.82 -80.79
N PRO A 356 -51.75 -3.18 -81.97
CA PRO A 356 -51.09 -3.80 -83.11
C PRO A 356 -49.58 -4.02 -82.85
N CYS A 357 -49.04 -5.16 -83.30
CA CYS A 357 -47.58 -5.34 -83.31
C CYS A 357 -46.97 -4.40 -84.35
N GLU A 358 -46.11 -3.48 -83.91
CA GLU A 358 -45.31 -2.65 -84.82
C GLU A 358 -44.10 -3.45 -85.30
N ASP A 359 -44.00 -3.63 -86.62
CA ASP A 359 -42.88 -4.31 -87.27
C ASP A 359 -41.61 -3.45 -87.21
N GLU A 360 -40.61 -4.03 -86.55
CA GLU A 360 -39.15 -3.87 -86.66
C GLU A 360 -38.57 -2.48 -86.98
N GLU A 361 -38.19 -1.77 -85.91
CA GLU A 361 -36.83 -1.22 -85.82
C GLU A 361 -36.14 -1.78 -84.56
N ILE A 362 -35.15 -2.65 -84.82
CA ILE A 362 -34.22 -3.37 -83.92
C ILE A 362 -34.27 -2.89 -82.46
N GLY A 363 -35.10 -3.57 -81.68
CA GLY A 363 -35.08 -3.49 -80.22
C GLY A 363 -33.74 -4.01 -79.70
N CYS A 364 -33.11 -3.21 -78.85
CA CYS A 364 -31.87 -3.55 -78.15
C CYS A 364 -32.03 -4.92 -77.45
N MET A 365 -31.28 -5.94 -77.88
CA MET A 365 -31.26 -7.25 -77.24
C MET A 365 -30.25 -7.19 -76.08
N PRO A 366 -30.68 -7.35 -74.82
CA PRO A 366 -29.79 -7.23 -73.68
C PRO A 366 -28.70 -8.30 -73.71
N ASP A 367 -27.44 -7.87 -73.61
CA ASP A 367 -26.25 -8.72 -73.62
C ASP A 367 -25.66 -8.75 -72.21
N TRP A 368 -26.06 -9.76 -71.46
CA TRP A 368 -25.75 -9.88 -70.04
C TRP A 368 -24.35 -10.44 -69.83
N ASN A 369 -23.48 -9.59 -69.29
CA ASN A 369 -22.20 -10.02 -68.76
C ASN A 369 -22.28 -10.08 -67.25
N CYS A 370 -22.11 -11.28 -66.70
CA CYS A 370 -22.14 -11.51 -65.27
C CYS A 370 -20.72 -11.73 -64.74
N SER A 371 -20.45 -11.19 -63.55
CA SER A 371 -19.25 -11.57 -62.81
C SER A 371 -19.27 -13.06 -62.47
N ASP A 372 -18.11 -13.62 -62.16
CA ASP A 372 -18.04 -14.91 -61.48
C ASP A 372 -18.85 -14.87 -60.18
N TRP A 373 -19.31 -16.04 -59.74
CA TRP A 373 -20.02 -16.19 -58.47
C TRP A 373 -19.08 -15.83 -57.31
N GLY A 374 -19.57 -14.96 -56.43
CA GLY A 374 -18.88 -14.65 -55.17
C GLY A 374 -18.82 -15.85 -54.23
N PRO A 375 -18.06 -15.76 -53.13
CA PRO A 375 -17.98 -16.81 -52.11
C PRO A 375 -19.35 -17.10 -51.49
N CYS A 376 -19.54 -18.31 -50.96
CA CYS A 376 -20.78 -18.70 -50.28
C CYS A 376 -20.94 -17.85 -49.02
N MET A 377 -22.05 -17.10 -48.92
CA MET A 377 -22.35 -16.32 -47.72
C MET A 377 -23.10 -17.19 -46.69
N PRO A 378 -23.09 -16.80 -45.40
CA PRO A 378 -23.62 -17.62 -44.28
C PRO A 378 -25.11 -17.96 -44.39
N GLY A 379 -25.87 -17.14 -45.13
CA GLY A 379 -27.27 -17.42 -45.44
C GLY A 379 -27.48 -18.54 -46.47
N GLY A 380 -26.42 -19.22 -46.92
CA GLY A 380 -26.50 -20.33 -47.87
C GLY A 380 -26.66 -19.90 -49.32
N PHE A 381 -26.17 -18.71 -49.68
CA PHE A 381 -26.25 -18.20 -51.06
C PHE A 381 -24.98 -17.49 -51.52
N MET A 382 -24.66 -17.63 -52.79
CA MET A 382 -23.63 -16.87 -53.51
C MET A 382 -24.30 -15.80 -54.35
N THR A 383 -23.66 -14.63 -54.47
CA THR A 383 -24.13 -13.55 -55.34
C THR A 383 -23.17 -13.28 -56.48
N ARG A 384 -23.70 -12.86 -57.63
CA ARG A 384 -22.93 -12.27 -58.73
C ARG A 384 -23.66 -11.04 -59.25
N ASN A 385 -22.93 -10.14 -59.91
CA ASN A 385 -23.54 -8.97 -60.51
C ASN A 385 -23.63 -9.17 -62.03
N CYS A 386 -24.83 -9.01 -62.59
CA CYS A 386 -25.06 -9.13 -64.02
C CYS A 386 -25.41 -7.75 -64.57
N THR A 387 -24.56 -7.24 -65.46
CA THR A 387 -24.77 -5.96 -66.13
C THR A 387 -25.05 -6.18 -67.60
N ASP A 388 -26.08 -5.51 -68.11
CA ASP A 388 -26.39 -5.47 -69.53
C ASP A 388 -25.43 -4.51 -70.22
N ILE A 389 -24.50 -5.05 -71.01
CA ILE A 389 -23.52 -4.24 -71.75
C ILE A 389 -24.22 -3.38 -72.81
N ALA A 390 -25.37 -3.85 -73.32
CA ALA A 390 -26.14 -3.17 -74.35
C ALA A 390 -27.07 -2.08 -73.79
N ASN A 391 -27.22 -1.96 -72.45
CA ASN A 391 -28.03 -0.95 -71.75
C ASN A 391 -29.48 -0.84 -72.27
N CYS A 392 -30.12 -1.97 -72.53
CA CYS A 392 -31.47 -2.06 -73.07
C CYS A 392 -32.55 -1.88 -71.99
N GLY A 393 -32.22 -2.04 -70.71
CA GLY A 393 -33.14 -1.82 -69.58
C GLY A 393 -34.24 -2.87 -69.39
N ASP A 394 -34.22 -3.96 -70.18
CA ASP A 394 -35.17 -5.07 -70.09
C ASP A 394 -34.64 -6.18 -69.16
N ASN A 395 -35.25 -6.31 -67.98
CA ASN A 395 -34.86 -7.31 -66.98
C ASN A 395 -35.51 -8.69 -67.18
N ARG A 396 -36.33 -8.90 -68.22
CA ARG A 396 -37.07 -10.17 -68.42
C ARG A 396 -36.17 -11.37 -68.72
N SER A 397 -34.98 -11.14 -69.29
CA SER A 397 -33.97 -12.16 -69.59
C SER A 397 -32.75 -12.11 -68.68
N LYS A 398 -32.81 -11.33 -67.58
CA LYS A 398 -31.69 -11.15 -66.66
C LYS A 398 -31.33 -12.49 -65.99
N PRO A 399 -30.08 -12.97 -66.10
CA PRO A 399 -29.64 -14.19 -65.43
C PRO A 399 -29.69 -14.05 -63.91
N ASP A 400 -29.93 -15.16 -63.20
CA ASP A 400 -30.02 -15.17 -61.73
C ASP A 400 -28.73 -14.62 -61.08
N GLU A 401 -28.91 -13.69 -60.14
CA GLU A 401 -27.83 -13.06 -59.39
C GLU A 401 -27.62 -13.70 -58.00
N ILE A 402 -28.50 -14.62 -57.60
CA ILE A 402 -28.44 -15.32 -56.31
C ILE A 402 -28.59 -16.81 -56.59
N ARG A 403 -27.72 -17.63 -55.99
CA ARG A 403 -27.76 -19.10 -56.09
C ARG A 403 -27.50 -19.74 -54.73
N ILE A 404 -28.21 -20.82 -54.43
CA ILE A 404 -28.03 -21.60 -53.20
C ILE A 404 -26.67 -22.32 -53.21
N CYS A 405 -25.97 -22.28 -52.07
CA CYS A 405 -24.72 -22.98 -51.80
C CYS A 405 -24.76 -23.60 -50.40
N GLU A 406 -23.91 -24.60 -50.19
CA GLU A 406 -23.69 -25.19 -48.87
C GLU A 406 -22.52 -24.44 -48.21
N TYR A 407 -22.82 -23.72 -47.13
CA TYR A 407 -21.83 -22.97 -46.36
C TYR A 407 -21.17 -23.89 -45.35
N ASN A 408 -19.88 -24.18 -45.54
CA ASN A 408 -19.08 -24.88 -44.55
C ASN A 408 -18.48 -23.85 -43.59
N ALA A 409 -18.97 -23.86 -42.36
CA ALA A 409 -18.40 -23.15 -41.21
C ALA A 409 -16.90 -23.44 -41.10
N THR A 410 -16.07 -22.39 -40.99
CA THR A 410 -14.62 -22.53 -40.76
C THR A 410 -14.20 -21.63 -39.61
N CYS A 411 -13.19 -22.06 -38.85
CA CYS A 411 -12.61 -21.33 -37.70
C CYS A 411 -11.84 -20.04 -38.08
N SER A 412 -12.23 -19.35 -39.15
CA SER A 412 -11.51 -18.19 -39.70
C SER A 412 -12.40 -17.35 -40.63
N ASP A 413 -13.72 -17.53 -40.61
CA ASP A 413 -14.66 -16.91 -41.54
C ASP A 413 -15.28 -15.59 -41.04
N GLY A 414 -14.88 -15.14 -39.86
CA GLY A 414 -15.24 -13.86 -39.25
C GLY A 414 -16.62 -13.88 -38.59
N LEU A 415 -17.24 -15.06 -38.41
CA LEU A 415 -18.63 -15.17 -38.01
C LEU A 415 -18.82 -16.28 -36.97
N LYS A 416 -19.49 -15.98 -35.85
CA LYS A 416 -19.84 -17.00 -34.86
C LYS A 416 -20.88 -17.97 -35.43
N ASN A 417 -20.43 -19.12 -35.94
CA ASN A 417 -21.29 -20.11 -36.58
C ASN A 417 -20.86 -21.55 -36.22
N GLY A 418 -21.61 -22.56 -36.66
CA GLY A 418 -21.32 -23.96 -36.31
C GLY A 418 -21.43 -24.25 -34.80
N ILE A 419 -20.39 -24.88 -34.23
CA ILE A 419 -20.28 -25.24 -32.79
C ILE A 419 -19.24 -24.38 -32.06
N GLU A 420 -18.95 -23.20 -32.58
CA GLU A 420 -18.05 -22.21 -32.00
C GLU A 420 -18.64 -21.53 -30.75
N GLU A 421 -17.79 -21.21 -29.77
CA GLU A 421 -18.18 -20.51 -28.55
C GLU A 421 -18.11 -18.98 -28.72
N GLY A 422 -17.23 -18.49 -29.61
CA GLY A 422 -17.07 -17.09 -30.03
C GLY A 422 -17.01 -16.95 -31.55
N VAL A 423 -16.61 -15.79 -32.06
CA VAL A 423 -16.41 -15.59 -33.51
C VAL A 423 -15.11 -16.29 -33.89
N ASP A 424 -15.19 -17.33 -34.74
CA ASP A 424 -14.05 -18.15 -35.19
C ASP A 424 -13.28 -18.91 -34.09
N CYS A 425 -13.86 -19.09 -32.90
CA CYS A 425 -13.18 -19.70 -31.76
C CYS A 425 -14.10 -20.55 -30.88
N GLY A 426 -13.52 -21.52 -30.17
CA GLY A 426 -14.23 -22.45 -29.29
C GLY A 426 -14.86 -23.65 -30.01
N GLY A 427 -15.21 -24.68 -29.24
CA GLY A 427 -15.69 -25.96 -29.78
C GLY A 427 -14.60 -26.77 -30.50
N PRO A 428 -14.70 -27.04 -31.82
CA PRO A 428 -13.70 -27.76 -32.61
C PRO A 428 -12.55 -26.85 -33.08
N CYS A 429 -12.68 -25.53 -32.86
CA CYS A 429 -11.69 -24.50 -33.16
C CYS A 429 -10.78 -24.24 -31.96
N ASP A 430 -9.75 -23.41 -32.14
CA ASP A 430 -8.90 -22.99 -31.04
C ASP A 430 -9.73 -22.26 -29.95
N PRO A 431 -9.38 -22.39 -28.66
CA PRO A 431 -10.13 -21.78 -27.57
C PRO A 431 -10.24 -20.26 -27.75
N CYS A 432 -11.39 -19.68 -27.39
CA CYS A 432 -11.57 -18.24 -27.46
C CYS A 432 -10.63 -17.50 -26.51
N PRO A 433 -10.09 -16.33 -26.92
CA PRO A 433 -9.24 -15.50 -26.07
C PRO A 433 -9.98 -15.01 -24.82
N THR A 434 -9.36 -15.17 -23.66
CA THR A 434 -9.90 -14.83 -22.35
C THR A 434 -9.20 -13.62 -21.75
N CYS A 435 -9.62 -12.42 -22.13
CA CYS A 435 -8.99 -11.17 -21.67
C CYS A 435 -9.31 -10.77 -20.22
N ASN A 436 -9.60 -11.71 -19.32
CA ASN A 436 -10.01 -11.45 -17.92
C ASN A 436 -9.86 -12.69 -17.01
N ASP A 437 -9.05 -13.68 -17.38
CA ASP A 437 -8.88 -14.91 -16.61
C ASP A 437 -7.54 -14.99 -15.84
N SER A 438 -6.80 -13.87 -15.81
CA SER A 438 -5.56 -13.68 -15.05
C SER A 438 -4.44 -14.63 -15.46
N ILE A 439 -4.48 -15.13 -16.70
CA ILE A 439 -3.43 -15.96 -17.28
C ILE A 439 -3.08 -15.50 -18.70
N GLN A 440 -1.79 -15.36 -19.01
CA GLN A 440 -1.34 -14.98 -20.35
C GLN A 440 -1.49 -16.16 -21.33
N ASN A 441 -2.55 -16.14 -22.15
CA ASN A 441 -2.88 -17.24 -23.06
C ASN A 441 -3.43 -16.73 -24.42
N GLN A 442 -3.77 -17.64 -25.35
CA GLN A 442 -4.51 -17.34 -26.59
C GLN A 442 -4.06 -16.13 -27.46
N GLY A 443 -2.77 -15.76 -27.41
CA GLY A 443 -2.20 -14.70 -28.24
C GLY A 443 -2.04 -13.34 -27.53
N GLU A 444 -2.29 -13.28 -26.22
CA GLU A 444 -2.08 -12.09 -25.41
C GLU A 444 -0.60 -11.68 -25.29
N GLU A 445 -0.34 -10.38 -25.31
CA GLU A 445 1.02 -9.82 -25.14
C GLU A 445 1.42 -9.71 -23.66
N GLY A 446 0.42 -9.63 -22.76
CA GLY A 446 0.57 -9.69 -21.30
C GLY A 446 -0.66 -10.35 -20.67
N VAL A 447 -0.67 -10.55 -19.35
CA VAL A 447 -1.81 -11.20 -18.67
C VAL A 447 -3.08 -10.37 -18.87
N ASP A 448 -4.08 -10.93 -19.57
CA ASP A 448 -5.36 -10.29 -19.90
C ASP A 448 -5.24 -9.02 -20.79
N CYS A 449 -4.11 -8.83 -21.50
CA CYS A 449 -3.89 -7.62 -22.33
C CYS A 449 -3.10 -7.88 -23.62
N GLY A 450 -3.29 -7.01 -24.61
CA GLY A 450 -2.60 -7.04 -25.90
C GLY A 450 -2.98 -8.24 -26.79
N GLY A 451 -2.49 -8.23 -28.03
CA GLY A 451 -2.87 -9.25 -29.02
C GLY A 451 -4.36 -9.19 -29.41
N PRO A 452 -5.16 -10.26 -29.18
CA PRO A 452 -6.59 -10.26 -29.46
C PRO A 452 -7.43 -9.45 -28.45
N CYS A 453 -6.84 -8.98 -27.34
CA CYS A 453 -7.53 -8.18 -26.33
C CYS A 453 -7.58 -6.70 -26.70
N LEU A 454 -8.74 -6.08 -26.45
CA LEU A 454 -9.00 -4.66 -26.76
C LEU A 454 -8.24 -3.72 -25.82
N GLU A 455 -7.86 -4.21 -24.63
CA GLU A 455 -6.98 -3.50 -23.70
C GLU A 455 -5.52 -3.63 -24.17
N ILE A 456 -4.90 -2.49 -24.41
CA ILE A 456 -3.47 -2.41 -24.73
C ILE A 456 -2.72 -2.69 -23.43
N CYS A 457 -1.69 -3.55 -23.47
CA CYS A 457 -0.91 -3.80 -22.28
C CYS A 457 -0.29 -2.51 -21.75
N PRO A 458 -0.44 -2.23 -20.44
CA PRO A 458 0.12 -1.04 -19.86
C PRO A 458 1.66 -1.11 -19.98
N SER A 459 2.29 -0.01 -20.36
CA SER A 459 3.72 0.07 -20.66
C SER A 459 4.29 1.37 -20.12
N CYS A 460 5.58 1.36 -19.77
CA CYS A 460 6.34 2.55 -19.35
C CYS A 460 6.57 3.60 -20.47
N THR A 461 5.75 3.60 -21.52
CA THR A 461 5.86 4.46 -22.71
C THR A 461 4.50 4.62 -23.40
N ASP A 462 3.39 4.36 -22.71
CA ASP A 462 2.04 4.38 -23.28
C ASP A 462 1.33 5.74 -23.15
N GLY A 463 1.99 6.72 -22.51
CA GLY A 463 1.47 8.07 -22.32
C GLY A 463 0.45 8.18 -21.20
N VAL A 464 0.30 7.15 -20.36
CA VAL A 464 -0.69 7.09 -19.28
C VAL A 464 -0.03 6.70 -17.96
N LYS A 465 -0.29 7.48 -16.91
CA LYS A 465 0.21 7.16 -15.56
C LYS A 465 -0.46 5.90 -14.98
N ASN A 466 0.16 4.74 -15.11
CA ASN A 466 -0.35 3.44 -14.64
C ASN A 466 0.74 2.61 -13.92
N GLN A 467 0.47 1.36 -13.52
CA GLN A 467 1.47 0.42 -12.94
C GLN A 467 2.41 0.98 -11.83
N ASP A 468 1.88 1.73 -10.87
CA ASP A 468 2.65 2.40 -9.80
C ASP A 468 3.65 3.47 -10.28
N GLU A 469 3.48 3.98 -11.51
CA GLU A 469 4.21 5.13 -12.03
C GLU A 469 4.01 6.40 -11.18
N SER A 470 5.08 7.15 -11.05
CA SER A 470 5.12 8.35 -10.22
C SER A 470 4.80 9.61 -11.00
N ASP A 471 5.10 9.60 -12.30
CA ASP A 471 4.63 10.52 -13.34
C ASP A 471 4.37 9.73 -14.64
N VAL A 472 3.77 10.34 -15.66
CA VAL A 472 3.44 9.64 -16.92
C VAL A 472 4.67 8.97 -17.52
N ASP A 473 4.61 7.64 -17.72
CA ASP A 473 5.66 6.80 -18.31
C ASP A 473 6.95 6.68 -17.48
N CYS A 474 6.93 7.00 -16.18
CA CYS A 474 8.13 6.91 -15.33
C CYS A 474 7.86 6.71 -13.83
N GLY A 475 8.87 6.21 -13.11
CA GLY A 475 8.80 5.93 -11.69
C GLY A 475 8.15 4.58 -11.36
N GLY A 476 8.26 4.13 -10.11
CA GLY A 476 7.70 2.83 -9.70
C GLY A 476 8.45 1.63 -10.29
N VAL A 477 7.76 0.86 -11.16
CA VAL A 477 8.33 -0.28 -11.89
C VAL A 477 9.08 0.16 -13.16
N CYS A 478 8.84 1.39 -13.61
CA CYS A 478 9.43 1.99 -14.80
C CYS A 478 10.78 2.66 -14.51
N ALA A 479 11.43 3.16 -15.57
CA ALA A 479 12.64 3.96 -15.44
C ALA A 479 12.39 5.20 -14.56
N GLY A 480 13.43 5.69 -13.88
CA GLY A 480 13.31 6.89 -13.06
C GLY A 480 12.84 8.08 -13.89
N CYS A 481 12.04 8.94 -13.27
CA CYS A 481 11.58 10.19 -13.82
C CYS A 481 12.70 11.23 -13.91
N ALA A 482 12.70 11.99 -14.99
CA ALA A 482 13.62 13.09 -15.23
C ALA A 482 13.35 14.28 -14.29
N GLY A 483 14.26 15.25 -14.26
CA GLY A 483 14.09 16.46 -13.47
C GLY A 483 12.79 17.21 -13.79
N ASN A 484 12.14 17.73 -12.75
CA ASN A 484 10.85 18.44 -12.79
C ASN A 484 9.60 17.57 -13.06
N GLN A 485 9.72 16.23 -13.00
CA GLN A 485 8.60 15.29 -13.03
C GLN A 485 8.18 14.86 -11.61
N SER A 486 6.97 14.36 -11.45
CA SER A 486 6.38 13.97 -10.17
C SER A 486 6.99 12.69 -9.60
N CYS A 487 7.17 12.63 -8.28
CA CYS A 487 7.74 11.46 -7.60
C CYS A 487 7.10 11.18 -6.24
N LEU A 488 7.17 9.93 -5.78
CA LEU A 488 6.68 9.51 -4.45
C LEU A 488 7.83 9.07 -3.53
N LYS A 489 8.90 8.52 -4.08
CA LYS A 489 10.12 8.10 -3.38
C LYS A 489 11.35 8.47 -4.20
N ASN A 490 12.49 8.60 -3.54
CA ASN A 490 13.77 8.95 -4.19
C ASN A 490 14.14 8.04 -5.37
N LYS A 491 13.81 6.74 -5.29
CA LYS A 491 14.08 5.78 -6.38
C LYS A 491 13.26 6.05 -7.65
N ASP A 492 12.17 6.79 -7.56
CA ASP A 492 11.35 7.15 -8.71
C ASP A 492 12.01 8.21 -9.59
N CYS A 493 13.13 8.81 -9.17
CA CYS A 493 13.84 9.83 -9.91
C CYS A 493 15.18 9.31 -10.44
N GLU A 494 15.56 9.72 -11.65
CA GLU A 494 16.90 9.43 -12.17
C GLU A 494 18.01 10.05 -11.30
N SER A 495 17.73 11.21 -10.70
CA SER A 495 18.63 11.89 -9.76
C SER A 495 18.73 11.20 -8.40
N LEU A 496 17.88 10.19 -8.15
CA LEU A 496 17.70 9.55 -6.84
C LEU A 496 17.25 10.52 -5.73
N ARG A 497 16.67 11.67 -6.11
CA ARG A 497 16.26 12.72 -5.17
C ARG A 497 14.88 13.26 -5.55
N CYS A 498 13.91 12.92 -4.71
CA CYS A 498 12.56 13.43 -4.76
C CYS A 498 12.39 14.52 -3.70
N GLU A 499 12.23 15.77 -4.12
CA GLU A 499 12.11 16.92 -3.22
C GLU A 499 10.80 17.65 -3.52
N TYR A 500 9.95 17.83 -2.51
CA TYR A 500 8.59 18.40 -2.67
C TYR A 500 7.73 17.67 -3.71
N LEU A 501 7.79 16.33 -3.75
CA LEU A 501 7.09 15.46 -4.72
C LEU A 501 7.52 15.68 -6.18
N ILE A 502 8.67 16.31 -6.40
CA ILE A 502 9.22 16.58 -7.73
C ILE A 502 10.68 16.08 -7.80
N CYS A 503 11.06 15.42 -8.88
CA CYS A 503 12.42 14.99 -9.12
C CYS A 503 13.33 16.19 -9.36
N THR A 504 14.43 16.30 -8.63
CA THR A 504 15.41 17.35 -8.90
C THR A 504 16.29 16.98 -10.09
N PHE A 505 16.86 17.97 -10.77
CA PHE A 505 17.90 17.70 -11.76
C PHE A 505 19.16 17.18 -11.05
N PRO A 506 19.86 16.18 -11.61
CA PRO A 506 21.14 15.73 -11.09
C PRO A 506 22.19 16.83 -11.22
N SER A 507 23.07 16.97 -10.23
CA SER A 507 24.11 17.99 -10.21
C SER A 507 25.38 17.45 -9.57
N CYS A 508 26.54 17.84 -10.11
CA CYS A 508 27.86 17.53 -9.55
C CYS A 508 28.18 18.25 -8.22
N GLU A 509 27.18 18.79 -7.54
CA GLU A 509 27.26 19.49 -6.25
C GLU A 509 26.00 19.22 -5.39
N ASP A 510 25.20 18.19 -5.73
CA ASP A 510 23.94 17.88 -5.04
C ASP A 510 24.10 16.98 -3.80
N GLY A 511 25.31 16.50 -3.53
CA GLY A 511 25.65 15.68 -2.37
C GLY A 511 25.29 14.21 -2.52
N ILE A 512 24.94 13.74 -3.72
CA ILE A 512 24.47 12.38 -3.98
C ILE A 512 25.26 11.76 -5.12
N LYS A 513 25.82 10.57 -4.92
CA LYS A 513 26.45 9.80 -6.01
C LYS A 513 25.38 9.27 -6.99
N ASN A 514 25.13 9.99 -8.08
CA ASN A 514 24.16 9.62 -9.12
C ASN A 514 24.80 9.72 -10.54
N GLN A 515 24.02 9.41 -11.59
CA GLN A 515 24.37 9.67 -13.01
C GLN A 515 25.84 9.37 -13.42
N GLU A 516 26.33 8.17 -13.08
CA GLU A 516 27.69 7.70 -13.40
C GLU A 516 28.86 8.45 -12.75
N GLU A 517 28.62 9.22 -11.70
CA GLU A 517 29.69 9.77 -10.86
C GLU A 517 30.58 8.67 -10.26
N GLU A 518 31.89 8.91 -10.15
CA GLU A 518 32.83 7.96 -9.54
C GLU A 518 32.80 8.04 -8.00
N GLY A 519 32.51 9.22 -7.46
CA GLY A 519 32.27 9.50 -6.04
C GLY A 519 31.22 10.58 -5.87
N VAL A 520 30.76 10.84 -4.64
CA VAL A 520 29.74 11.89 -4.38
C VAL A 520 30.25 13.23 -4.94
N ASP A 521 29.53 13.79 -5.90
CA ASP A 521 29.85 15.08 -6.55
C ASP A 521 31.21 15.10 -7.27
N CYS A 522 31.72 13.93 -7.74
CA CYS A 522 33.01 13.87 -8.42
C CYS A 522 33.17 12.68 -9.39
N GLY A 523 34.00 12.88 -10.41
CA GLY A 523 34.32 11.89 -11.43
C GLY A 523 33.18 11.58 -12.39
N GLY A 524 33.42 10.68 -13.36
CA GLY A 524 32.46 10.40 -14.43
C GLY A 524 32.20 11.65 -15.30
N PRO A 525 30.93 12.09 -15.46
CA PRO A 525 30.59 13.30 -16.23
C PRO A 525 30.98 14.63 -15.53
N CYS A 526 31.37 14.61 -14.26
CA CYS A 526 31.73 15.80 -13.51
C CYS A 526 33.16 16.29 -13.80
N THR A 527 33.33 17.63 -13.93
CA THR A 527 34.64 18.25 -14.18
C THR A 527 35.58 18.17 -12.98
N LYS A 528 35.01 18.04 -11.78
CA LYS A 528 35.73 17.81 -10.53
C LYS A 528 36.16 16.34 -10.45
N ARG A 529 37.46 16.09 -10.58
CA ARG A 529 38.02 14.75 -10.34
C ARG A 529 37.94 14.39 -8.87
N CYS A 530 37.62 13.14 -8.56
CA CYS A 530 37.61 12.67 -7.17
C CYS A 530 39.01 12.80 -6.55
N GLY A 531 39.06 13.24 -5.29
CA GLY A 531 40.30 13.46 -4.57
C GLY A 531 40.96 12.15 -4.16
N THR A 532 42.29 12.09 -4.29
CA THR A 532 43.10 10.91 -4.00
C THR A 532 43.61 10.86 -2.55
N CYS A 533 43.26 11.85 -1.73
CA CYS A 533 43.78 12.06 -0.37
C CYS A 533 43.45 10.97 0.67
N SER A 534 43.02 9.79 0.27
CA SER A 534 42.67 8.65 1.13
C SER A 534 42.76 7.30 0.40
N ASP A 535 43.42 7.24 -0.76
CA ASP A 535 43.49 6.03 -1.59
C ASP A 535 44.69 5.12 -1.24
N GLY A 536 45.54 5.55 -0.29
CA GLY A 536 46.69 4.78 0.19
C GLY A 536 47.87 4.79 -0.79
N VAL A 537 47.83 5.63 -1.82
CA VAL A 537 48.84 5.73 -2.87
C VAL A 537 49.22 7.20 -3.10
N GLN A 538 50.51 7.50 -3.11
CA GLN A 538 50.96 8.87 -3.39
C GLN A 538 50.79 9.21 -4.89
N ASN A 539 49.68 9.82 -5.26
CA ASN A 539 49.38 10.30 -6.61
C ASN A 539 48.80 11.74 -6.52
N GLY A 540 48.14 12.24 -7.58
CA GLY A 540 47.33 13.47 -7.48
C GLY A 540 48.02 14.81 -7.14
N GLY A 541 49.34 14.85 -6.95
CA GLY A 541 50.08 16.04 -6.49
C GLY A 541 50.37 16.08 -4.98
N GLU A 542 50.23 14.94 -4.29
CA GLU A 542 50.48 14.78 -2.87
C GLU A 542 51.97 14.79 -2.50
N MET A 543 52.32 15.33 -1.32
CA MET A 543 53.70 15.36 -0.83
C MET A 543 54.10 14.11 -0.04
N GLY A 544 53.12 13.34 0.46
CA GLY A 544 53.24 12.01 1.04
C GLY A 544 51.96 11.21 0.79
N VAL A 545 51.93 9.92 1.12
CA VAL A 545 50.72 9.08 0.93
C VAL A 545 49.53 9.71 1.64
N ASP A 546 48.52 10.13 0.87
CA ASP A 546 47.29 10.76 1.35
C ASP A 546 47.51 12.11 2.10
N CYS A 547 48.64 12.81 1.88
CA CYS A 547 48.93 14.09 2.54
C CYS A 547 49.80 15.06 1.74
N GLY A 548 49.60 16.37 1.99
CA GLY A 548 50.32 17.47 1.35
C GLY A 548 49.83 17.81 -0.06
N GLY A 549 50.31 18.94 -0.61
CA GLY A 549 49.76 19.50 -1.85
C GLY A 549 48.37 20.11 -1.63
N LEU A 550 47.35 19.57 -2.32
CA LEU A 550 45.93 19.92 -2.12
C LEU A 550 45.29 19.17 -0.94
N CYS A 551 45.97 18.16 -0.38
CA CYS A 551 45.52 17.40 0.79
C CYS A 551 46.04 18.01 2.11
N ARG A 552 45.52 17.56 3.25
CA ARG A 552 45.94 18.05 4.58
C ARG A 552 47.48 17.97 4.75
N PRO A 553 48.13 18.96 5.42
CA PRO A 553 49.58 18.93 5.62
C PRO A 553 50.02 17.62 6.27
N CYS A 554 51.13 17.04 5.81
CA CYS A 554 51.65 15.82 6.41
C CYS A 554 52.08 16.07 7.88
N PRO A 555 51.77 15.14 8.80
CA PRO A 555 52.07 15.27 10.24
C PRO A 555 53.57 15.43 10.50
N ARG A 556 53.94 16.27 11.47
CA ARG A 556 55.34 16.57 11.83
C ARG A 556 55.54 16.39 13.34
N CYS A 557 56.68 15.82 13.72
CA CYS A 557 57.05 15.55 15.11
C CYS A 557 57.43 16.80 15.95
N ASP A 558 56.97 17.99 15.57
CA ASP A 558 57.32 19.28 16.18
C ASP A 558 56.23 20.36 16.01
N ASP A 559 54.97 19.96 15.81
CA ASP A 559 53.86 20.86 15.49
C ASP A 559 52.94 21.20 16.69
N GLY A 560 53.19 20.63 17.87
CA GLY A 560 52.45 20.90 19.10
C GLY A 560 51.13 20.14 19.21
N VAL A 561 50.81 19.27 18.25
CA VAL A 561 49.52 18.59 18.13
C VAL A 561 49.74 17.09 18.09
N LYS A 562 49.03 16.35 18.96
CA LYS A 562 49.07 14.88 18.92
C LYS A 562 48.42 14.35 17.63
N ASN A 563 49.23 14.04 16.62
CA ASN A 563 48.78 13.50 15.34
C ASN A 563 49.70 12.34 14.88
N GLY A 564 49.35 11.64 13.79
CA GLY A 564 50.11 10.45 13.37
C GLY A 564 50.12 9.32 14.41
N ASP A 565 51.27 8.68 14.61
CA ASP A 565 51.48 7.58 15.57
C ASP A 565 52.01 8.04 16.94
N GLU A 566 51.88 9.34 17.25
CA GLU A 566 52.34 9.97 18.48
C GLU A 566 51.57 9.53 19.73
N ARG A 567 52.26 9.45 20.87
CA ARG A 567 51.70 9.02 22.17
C ARG A 567 51.22 10.21 23.01
N LEU A 568 52.00 11.29 23.03
CA LEU A 568 51.66 12.63 23.54
C LEU A 568 52.04 13.63 22.43
N ALA A 569 51.60 14.89 22.52
CA ALA A 569 51.93 15.91 21.51
C ALA A 569 53.46 15.93 21.23
N ASP A 570 53.84 15.71 19.98
CA ASP A 570 55.23 15.69 19.46
C ASP A 570 56.15 14.60 20.05
N CYS A 571 55.60 13.54 20.66
CA CYS A 571 56.43 12.43 21.16
C CYS A 571 55.73 11.07 21.20
N GLY A 572 56.49 10.01 20.89
CA GLY A 572 55.98 8.64 20.75
C GLY A 572 55.81 8.20 19.30
N GLY A 573 55.62 6.90 19.07
CA GLY A 573 55.63 6.33 17.72
C GLY A 573 57.00 6.48 17.05
N ASN A 574 57.00 6.98 15.82
CA ASN A 574 58.20 7.34 15.05
C ASN A 574 58.87 8.66 15.48
N CYS A 575 58.25 9.44 16.37
CA CYS A 575 58.83 10.67 16.92
C CYS A 575 59.74 10.43 18.13
N ARG A 576 60.33 11.49 18.71
CA ARG A 576 61.22 11.37 19.88
C ARG A 576 60.51 10.67 21.05
N LYS A 577 61.24 9.91 21.87
CA LYS A 577 60.66 9.29 23.07
C LYS A 577 60.21 10.36 24.08
N CYS A 578 59.02 10.17 24.67
CA CYS A 578 58.48 11.10 25.67
C CYS A 578 59.27 11.05 26.99
N ASN A 579 59.55 12.23 27.55
CA ASN A 579 60.30 12.41 28.80
C ASN A 579 59.37 12.78 29.97
N PHE A 580 59.90 12.75 31.20
CA PHE A 580 59.13 13.04 32.42
C PHE A 580 58.46 14.43 32.42
N SER A 581 59.09 15.42 31.78
CA SER A 581 58.53 16.77 31.63
C SER A 581 57.24 16.79 30.80
N ASP A 582 57.18 15.98 29.73
CA ASP A 582 56.03 15.89 28.83
C ASP A 582 54.80 15.32 29.56
N TYR A 583 55.02 14.42 30.53
CA TYR A 583 53.97 13.93 31.43
C TYR A 583 53.58 14.96 32.50
N PHE A 584 54.54 15.70 33.06
CA PHE A 584 54.27 16.64 34.14
C PHE A 584 53.34 17.79 33.70
N GLN A 585 53.52 18.31 32.49
CA GLN A 585 52.63 19.34 31.91
C GLN A 585 51.21 18.82 31.67
N ALA A 586 51.03 17.56 31.25
CA ALA A 586 49.72 16.99 30.98
C ALA A 586 48.84 16.79 32.23
N TYR A 587 49.44 16.64 33.43
CA TYR A 587 48.72 16.26 34.65
C TYR A 587 48.80 17.28 35.81
N TYR A 588 49.44 18.44 35.61
CA TYR A 588 49.67 19.46 36.65
C TYR A 588 48.38 20.02 37.29
N ALA A 589 47.33 20.25 36.50
CA ALA A 589 46.06 20.78 36.98
C ALA A 589 45.34 19.82 37.96
N GLY A 590 45.45 18.51 37.74
CA GLY A 590 44.83 17.49 38.59
C GLY A 590 45.44 17.44 40.00
N PHE A 591 46.74 17.74 40.14
CA PHE A 591 47.42 17.77 41.44
C PHE A 591 47.00 18.96 42.30
N ILE A 592 46.69 20.12 41.71
CA ILE A 592 46.26 21.32 42.44
C ILE A 592 44.84 21.15 42.99
N ILE A 593 43.93 20.57 42.19
CA ILE A 593 42.53 20.33 42.59
C ILE A 593 42.45 19.39 43.80
N LEU A 594 43.30 18.36 43.86
CA LEU A 594 43.36 17.43 44.98
C LEU A 594 43.75 18.11 46.30
N PHE A 595 44.65 19.12 46.26
CA PHE A 595 45.07 19.88 47.43
C PHE A 595 43.99 20.84 47.94
N ILE A 596 43.19 21.42 47.04
CA ILE A 596 42.11 22.35 47.40
C ILE A 596 40.95 21.61 48.06
N ILE A 597 40.60 20.42 47.56
CA ILE A 597 39.51 19.58 48.11
C ILE A 597 39.84 19.11 49.53
N LEU A 598 41.10 18.77 49.81
CA LEU A 598 41.54 18.35 51.15
C LEU A 598 41.59 19.51 52.17
N GLY A 599 41.62 20.76 51.73
CA GLY A 599 41.72 21.95 52.60
C GLY A 599 40.39 22.64 52.95
N LEU A 600 39.43 22.70 52.01
CA LEU A 600 38.18 23.47 52.19
C LEU A 600 37.11 22.72 53.00
N ILE A 601 37.01 21.40 52.83
CA ILE A 601 35.99 20.56 53.49
C ILE A 601 36.16 20.54 55.02
N PRO A 602 37.37 20.41 55.59
CA PRO A 602 37.57 20.48 57.04
C PRO A 602 37.19 21.84 57.64
N PHE A 603 37.44 22.94 56.92
CA PHE A 603 37.16 24.29 57.39
C PHE A 603 35.66 24.58 57.51
N LEU A 604 34.87 24.13 56.53
CA LEU A 604 33.41 24.26 56.55
C LEU A 604 32.77 23.41 57.65
N LEU A 605 33.28 22.20 57.89
CA LEU A 605 32.80 21.34 58.98
C LEU A 605 33.08 21.93 60.36
N ILE A 606 34.24 22.55 60.56
CA ILE A 606 34.59 23.23 61.81
C ILE A 606 33.70 24.47 62.02
N SER A 607 33.48 25.26 60.98
CA SER A 607 32.61 26.45 61.06
C SER A 607 31.15 26.08 61.37
N TYR A 608 30.65 25.00 60.77
CA TYR A 608 29.31 24.45 61.04
C TYR A 608 29.18 23.87 62.46
N PHE A 609 30.24 23.25 62.98
CA PHE A 609 30.28 22.77 64.36
C PHE A 609 30.17 23.90 65.39
N PHE A 610 30.87 25.03 65.18
CA PHE A 610 30.75 26.20 66.06
C PHE A 610 29.39 26.92 65.92
N TYR A 611 28.79 26.90 64.74
CA TYR A 611 27.42 27.41 64.54
C TYR A 611 26.39 26.63 65.37
N LEU A 612 26.53 25.30 65.48
CA LEU A 612 25.63 24.46 66.29
C LEU A 612 25.81 24.67 67.80
N LEU A 613 27.02 24.97 68.28
CA LEU A 613 27.29 25.28 69.70
C LEU A 613 26.66 26.60 70.16
N THR A 614 26.44 27.55 69.24
CA THR A 614 25.91 28.88 69.56
C THR A 614 24.37 28.96 69.48
N HIS A 615 23.70 27.93 68.96
CA HIS A 615 22.24 27.87 68.79
C HIS A 615 21.63 26.58 69.36
N PRO A 616 21.55 26.42 70.70
CA PRO A 616 21.18 25.16 71.36
C PRO A 616 19.74 24.69 71.08
N GLU A 617 18.82 25.61 70.78
CA GLU A 617 17.43 25.30 70.40
C GLU A 617 17.34 24.52 69.08
N LYS A 618 18.23 24.80 68.13
CA LYS A 618 18.30 24.08 66.84
C LYS A 618 19.07 22.76 66.94
N ALA A 619 19.97 22.62 67.91
CA ALA A 619 20.69 21.38 68.18
C ALA A 619 19.81 20.30 68.82
N ARG A 620 18.78 20.70 69.59
CA ARG A 620 17.85 19.79 70.27
C ARG A 620 16.99 18.96 69.30
N GLY A 621 16.60 19.54 68.16
CA GLY A 621 15.87 18.83 67.09
C GLY A 621 16.69 17.83 66.29
N LEU A 622 18.03 17.93 66.33
CA LEU A 622 18.95 16.98 65.67
C LEU A 622 19.38 15.82 66.60
N TYR A 623 19.20 15.98 67.91
CA TYR A 623 19.62 15.03 68.94
C TYR A 623 18.66 13.84 69.10
N GLU A 624 17.38 13.99 68.72
CA GLU A 624 16.38 12.92 68.87
C GLU A 624 16.34 11.95 67.68
N HIS A 625 17.09 12.19 66.60
CA HIS A 625 16.98 11.37 65.39
C HIS A 625 18.27 10.89 64.72
N ASN A 626 19.46 11.01 65.33
CA ASN A 626 20.66 10.49 64.65
C ASN A 626 21.75 9.91 65.57
N SER A 627 22.03 8.62 65.39
CA SER A 627 23.07 7.82 66.07
C SER A 627 24.49 8.12 65.60
N THR A 628 24.67 9.09 64.71
CA THR A 628 25.96 9.46 64.09
C THR A 628 26.79 10.46 64.91
N PHE A 629 26.27 11.01 66.00
CA PHE A 629 27.01 11.95 66.86
C PHE A 629 27.93 11.28 67.89
N ALA A 630 27.74 9.99 68.16
CA ALA A 630 28.61 9.21 69.06
C ALA A 630 29.98 8.88 68.44
N PHE A 631 30.11 8.92 67.11
CA PHE A 631 31.31 8.51 66.39
C PHE A 631 32.42 9.57 66.39
N LEU A 632 32.07 10.86 66.46
CA LEU A 632 33.03 11.96 66.36
C LEU A 632 33.78 12.27 67.67
N VAL A 633 33.30 11.77 68.82
CA VAL A 633 34.02 11.86 70.10
C VAL A 633 35.04 10.71 70.27
N GLY A 634 34.92 9.63 69.48
CA GLY A 634 35.86 8.49 69.50
C GLY A 634 37.11 8.66 68.63
N ALA A 635 37.08 9.54 67.63
CA ALA A 635 38.14 9.66 66.62
C ALA A 635 39.43 10.36 67.12
N ASN A 636 39.42 11.00 68.29
CA ASN A 636 40.59 11.70 68.82
C ASN A 636 41.60 10.78 69.55
N LYS A 637 41.38 9.46 69.52
CA LYS A 637 42.27 8.47 70.16
C LYS A 637 43.09 7.62 69.17
N LEU A 638 42.90 7.79 67.86
CA LEU A 638 43.52 6.94 66.83
C LEU A 638 44.69 7.59 66.04
N PHE A 639 45.13 8.80 66.40
CA PHE A 639 46.29 9.46 65.78
C PHE A 639 47.62 9.25 66.52
N ARG A 640 47.78 8.13 67.23
CA ARG A 640 49.08 7.74 67.81
C ARG A 640 49.39 6.29 67.48
N LYS A 641 50.45 6.11 66.67
CA LYS A 641 50.94 4.86 66.03
C LYS A 641 50.23 4.63 64.70
N ILE A 642 50.86 4.79 63.55
CA ILE A 642 51.97 3.94 63.08
C ILE A 642 52.85 4.70 62.09
N ARG A 643 54.15 4.65 62.35
CA ARG A 643 55.26 4.83 61.42
C ARG A 643 55.75 3.41 61.08
N VAL A 644 56.11 3.17 59.81
CA VAL A 644 56.96 2.06 59.29
C VAL A 644 56.33 0.65 59.23
N SER A 645 56.22 0.04 58.04
CA SER A 645 57.19 -0.95 57.51
C SER A 645 56.64 -1.86 56.39
N ARG A 646 57.51 -2.13 55.40
CA ARG A 646 57.37 -3.08 54.28
C ARG A 646 57.42 -4.55 54.73
N LYS A 647 56.72 -5.48 54.03
CA LYS A 647 57.30 -6.62 53.25
C LYS A 647 56.32 -7.75 52.85
N LYS A 648 56.55 -8.23 51.62
CA LYS A 648 56.43 -9.58 51.01
C LYS A 648 55.07 -10.31 50.89
N SER A 649 54.72 -10.61 49.64
CA SER A 649 53.77 -11.63 49.14
C SER A 649 54.34 -13.07 49.22
N PRO A 650 53.46 -14.08 49.06
CA PRO A 650 53.78 -15.30 48.32
C PRO A 650 52.79 -15.52 47.14
N ALA A 651 53.26 -16.24 46.13
CA ALA A 651 52.65 -16.49 44.83
C ALA A 651 51.94 -17.87 44.75
N ILE A 652 50.93 -18.00 43.88
CA ILE A 652 50.31 -19.26 43.45
C ILE A 652 51.03 -19.72 42.17
N SER A 653 51.24 -21.04 41.97
CA SER A 653 52.01 -21.56 40.82
C SER A 653 51.20 -21.49 39.51
N GLU A 654 51.92 -21.27 38.41
CA GLU A 654 51.39 -21.00 37.07
C GLU A 654 50.54 -22.15 36.50
N GLU A 655 50.81 -23.38 36.92
CA GLU A 655 50.11 -24.58 36.45
C GLU A 655 48.69 -24.69 37.06
N VAL A 656 48.52 -24.24 38.30
CA VAL A 656 47.22 -24.12 38.96
C VAL A 656 46.39 -23.00 38.33
N ALA A 657 47.02 -21.89 37.94
CA ALA A 657 46.33 -20.79 37.26
C ALA A 657 45.92 -21.14 35.83
N LYS A 658 46.69 -21.97 35.11
CA LYS A 658 46.39 -22.39 33.73
C LYS A 658 45.25 -23.42 33.67
N ASN A 659 45.22 -24.41 34.56
CA ASN A 659 44.09 -25.33 34.64
C ASN A 659 42.78 -24.61 35.00
N PHE A 660 42.88 -23.59 35.87
CA PHE A 660 41.76 -22.76 36.28
C PHE A 660 41.14 -21.91 35.16
N ILE A 661 41.98 -21.33 34.29
CA ILE A 661 41.51 -20.52 33.16
C ILE A 661 40.87 -21.40 32.07
N ASN A 662 41.38 -22.62 31.86
CA ASN A 662 40.82 -23.54 30.89
C ASN A 662 39.45 -24.09 31.32
N GLU A 663 39.23 -24.38 32.61
CA GLU A 663 37.91 -24.76 33.13
C GLU A 663 36.87 -23.64 33.00
N LEU A 664 37.25 -22.37 33.22
CA LEU A 664 36.35 -21.22 33.06
C LEU A 664 35.93 -21.01 31.59
N ASN A 665 36.83 -21.24 30.64
CA ASN A 665 36.55 -21.10 29.22
C ASN A 665 35.65 -22.21 28.66
N ASP A 666 35.72 -23.43 29.20
CA ASP A 666 34.80 -24.51 28.84
C ASP A 666 33.38 -24.29 29.40
N THR A 667 33.27 -23.54 30.50
CA THR A 667 32.00 -23.24 31.17
C THR A 667 31.21 -22.15 30.45
N SER A 668 31.85 -21.18 29.80
CA SER A 668 31.15 -20.10 29.07
C SER A 668 30.51 -20.54 27.74
N LYS A 669 30.84 -21.75 27.25
CA LYS A 669 30.38 -22.26 25.96
C LYS A 669 29.16 -23.19 26.03
N ARG A 670 28.60 -23.48 27.22
CA ARG A 670 27.40 -24.32 27.36
C ARG A 670 26.16 -23.47 27.67
N PRO A 671 25.05 -23.55 26.91
CA PRO A 671 23.97 -22.56 27.01
C PRO A 671 23.08 -22.72 28.24
N GLU A 672 23.12 -23.85 28.94
CA GLU A 672 22.23 -24.13 30.08
C GLU A 672 22.99 -24.87 31.17
N ILE A 673 23.41 -24.15 32.22
CA ILE A 673 23.94 -24.75 33.46
C ILE A 673 22.98 -24.36 34.60
N ASN A 674 22.51 -25.35 35.35
CA ASN A 674 21.66 -25.15 36.52
C ASN A 674 22.44 -24.42 37.64
N ASP A 675 21.86 -23.38 38.23
CA ASP A 675 22.48 -22.49 39.24
C ASP A 675 23.14 -23.25 40.40
N LYS A 676 22.61 -24.42 40.77
CA LYS A 676 23.16 -25.26 41.85
C LYS A 676 24.52 -25.87 41.50
N GLU A 677 24.73 -26.29 40.26
CA GLU A 677 26.00 -26.92 39.84
C GLU A 677 27.10 -25.88 39.63
N LEU A 678 26.74 -24.71 39.09
CA LEU A 678 27.64 -23.56 38.98
C LEU A 678 28.12 -23.12 40.38
N TYR A 679 27.21 -23.14 41.36
CA TYR A 679 27.50 -22.76 42.74
C TYR A 679 28.48 -23.71 43.46
N GLU A 680 28.27 -25.02 43.38
CA GLU A 680 29.16 -26.03 43.99
C GLU A 680 30.58 -25.98 43.39
N ARG A 681 30.70 -25.71 42.08
CA ARG A 681 32.00 -25.54 41.41
C ARG A 681 32.71 -24.27 41.86
N ILE A 682 31.99 -23.16 41.99
CA ILE A 682 32.52 -21.89 42.52
C ILE A 682 33.02 -22.08 43.97
N GLN A 683 32.32 -22.84 44.81
CA GLN A 683 32.78 -23.12 46.18
C GLN A 683 34.10 -23.91 46.22
N ARG A 684 34.29 -24.93 45.36
CA ARG A 684 35.56 -25.68 45.29
C ARG A 684 36.74 -24.81 44.88
N ILE A 685 36.54 -23.92 43.92
CA ILE A 685 37.51 -22.93 43.47
C ILE A 685 37.99 -22.06 44.64
N TYR A 686 37.06 -21.63 45.49
CA TYR A 686 37.37 -20.79 46.63
C TYR A 686 38.00 -21.54 47.81
N ALA A 687 37.63 -22.81 48.04
CA ALA A 687 38.30 -23.67 49.01
C ALA A 687 39.79 -23.88 48.64
N ALA A 688 40.08 -24.05 47.35
CA ALA A 688 41.45 -24.18 46.84
C ALA A 688 42.26 -22.88 46.99
N LEU A 689 41.69 -21.70 46.68
CA LEU A 689 42.34 -20.39 46.85
C LEU A 689 42.71 -20.05 48.30
N LEU A 690 41.96 -20.59 49.27
CA LEU A 690 42.19 -20.39 50.70
C LEU A 690 42.93 -21.56 51.37
N GLY A 691 43.20 -22.65 50.65
CA GLY A 691 43.92 -23.83 51.12
C GLY A 691 43.18 -24.59 52.22
N LEU A 692 41.88 -24.78 52.05
CA LEU A 692 41.00 -25.45 53.03
C LEU A 692 40.76 -26.92 52.61
N PRO A 693 40.67 -27.87 53.57
CA PRO A 693 40.31 -29.26 53.27
C PRO A 693 38.88 -29.37 52.71
N GLU A 694 38.45 -30.50 52.16
CA GLU A 694 37.14 -30.60 51.48
C GLU A 694 35.91 -30.48 52.41
N GLU A 695 36.07 -30.62 53.73
CA GLU A 695 35.04 -30.34 54.73
C GLU A 695 35.61 -29.46 55.85
N TYR A 696 35.06 -28.26 56.05
CA TYR A 696 35.46 -27.34 57.12
C TYR A 696 34.29 -26.47 57.61
N ASP A 697 34.32 -26.13 58.89
CA ASP A 697 33.33 -25.28 59.58
C ASP A 697 33.52 -23.77 59.28
N ASN A 698 32.43 -23.02 59.33
CA ASN A 698 32.32 -21.56 59.12
C ASN A 698 33.32 -20.76 59.97
N ASN A 699 33.64 -21.25 61.17
CA ASN A 699 34.63 -20.62 62.04
C ASN A 699 36.05 -20.69 61.45
N ILE A 700 36.41 -21.83 60.84
CA ILE A 700 37.70 -22.03 60.20
C ILE A 700 37.82 -21.19 58.92
N PHE A 701 36.74 -21.10 58.13
CA PHE A 701 36.67 -20.23 56.95
C PHE A 701 36.89 -18.76 57.32
N ASN A 702 36.15 -18.24 58.30
CA ASN A 702 36.25 -16.85 58.72
C ASN A 702 37.62 -16.51 59.32
N MET A 703 38.23 -17.45 60.05
CA MET A 703 39.58 -17.29 60.58
C MET A 703 40.63 -17.22 59.46
N ARG A 704 40.55 -18.11 58.46
CA ARG A 704 41.46 -18.14 57.31
C ARG A 704 41.26 -16.95 56.36
N LEU A 705 40.02 -16.52 56.14
CA LEU A 705 39.70 -15.32 55.35
C LEU A 705 40.22 -14.04 56.02
N ARG A 706 40.16 -13.95 57.36
CA ARG A 706 40.81 -12.86 58.11
C ARG A 706 42.32 -12.88 57.95
N ALA A 707 42.94 -14.07 58.04
CA ALA A 707 44.38 -14.26 57.91
C ALA A 707 44.93 -14.17 56.47
N SER A 708 44.07 -14.22 55.44
CA SER A 708 44.50 -14.15 54.03
C SER A 708 44.97 -12.75 53.63
N LYS A 709 45.82 -12.64 52.60
CA LYS A 709 46.35 -11.35 52.11
C LYS A 709 45.44 -10.63 51.11
N ILE A 710 44.18 -11.03 51.01
CA ILE A 710 43.19 -10.49 50.05
C ILE A 710 42.79 -9.05 50.46
N PRO A 711 42.56 -8.12 49.51
CA PRO A 711 42.08 -6.77 49.80
C PRO A 711 40.75 -6.76 50.57
N LEU A 712 40.58 -5.78 51.48
CA LEU A 712 39.43 -5.71 52.41
C LEU A 712 38.07 -5.70 51.70
N LEU A 713 37.96 -4.98 50.57
CA LEU A 713 36.75 -4.91 49.77
C LEU A 713 36.32 -6.30 49.25
N MET A 714 37.30 -7.11 48.83
CA MET A 714 37.02 -8.48 48.37
C MET A 714 36.67 -9.41 49.52
N LYS A 715 37.28 -9.27 50.70
CA LYS A 715 36.88 -10.04 51.89
C LYS A 715 35.42 -9.80 52.29
N ILE A 716 34.94 -8.55 52.16
CA ILE A 716 33.56 -8.17 52.46
C ILE A 716 32.59 -8.76 51.44
N LEU A 717 32.92 -8.68 50.14
CA LEU A 717 32.13 -9.30 49.08
C LEU A 717 32.07 -10.83 49.24
N PHE A 718 33.17 -11.48 49.62
CA PHE A 718 33.23 -12.92 49.85
C PHE A 718 32.40 -13.37 51.06
N MET A 719 32.43 -12.63 52.18
CA MET A 719 31.53 -12.91 53.32
C MET A 719 30.06 -12.74 52.95
N GLY A 720 29.73 -11.72 52.15
CA GLY A 720 28.37 -11.46 51.68
C GLY A 720 27.84 -12.59 50.79
N PHE A 721 28.65 -13.06 49.83
CA PHE A 721 28.26 -14.15 48.92
C PHE A 721 28.10 -15.48 49.65
N TYR A 722 29.02 -15.81 50.56
CA TYR A 722 28.99 -17.06 51.33
C TYR A 722 27.77 -17.14 52.27
N LYS A 723 27.47 -16.06 53.01
CA LYS A 723 26.28 -16.01 53.88
C LYS A 723 24.97 -16.01 53.10
N LYS A 724 24.93 -15.33 51.94
CA LYS A 724 23.72 -15.28 51.10
C LYS A 724 23.39 -16.64 50.50
N ALA A 725 24.40 -17.48 50.31
CA ALA A 725 24.22 -18.83 49.83
C ALA A 725 23.81 -19.85 50.90
N GLU A 726 24.17 -19.63 52.18
CA GLU A 726 23.64 -20.42 53.31
C GLU A 726 22.14 -20.13 53.53
N ILE A 727 21.69 -18.90 53.19
CA ILE A 727 20.29 -18.47 53.27
C ILE A 727 19.43 -19.07 52.13
N LEU A 728 20.03 -19.39 50.99
CA LEU A 728 19.32 -19.87 49.80
C LEU A 728 18.62 -21.24 49.96
N PRO A 729 19.20 -22.27 50.62
CA PRO A 729 18.50 -23.51 50.90
C PRO A 729 17.53 -23.44 52.09
N LEU A 730 17.62 -22.40 52.93
CA LEU A 730 16.76 -22.20 54.12
C LEU A 730 15.52 -21.34 53.83
N ALA A 731 15.47 -20.66 52.68
CA ALA A 731 14.36 -19.77 52.32
C ALA A 731 13.08 -20.50 51.86
N THR A 732 13.11 -21.82 51.68
CA THR A 732 11.95 -22.60 51.21
C THR A 732 11.05 -23.15 52.32
N PHE A 733 11.43 -23.07 53.60
CA PHE A 733 10.62 -23.61 54.71
C PHE A 733 10.80 -22.85 56.03
N VAL A 734 10.26 -21.63 56.18
CA VAL A 734 9.99 -21.07 57.51
C VAL A 734 8.74 -20.16 57.50
N PRO A 735 7.69 -20.44 58.31
CA PRO A 735 6.51 -19.59 58.43
C PRO A 735 6.79 -18.26 59.14
N GLN A 736 5.89 -17.30 58.93
CA GLN A 736 6.07 -15.87 59.21
C GLN A 736 6.25 -15.48 60.69
N GLU A 737 6.05 -16.41 61.62
CA GLU A 737 6.07 -16.14 63.06
C GLU A 737 7.47 -16.30 63.69
N VAL A 738 8.42 -16.99 63.04
CA VAL A 738 9.81 -17.16 63.55
C VAL A 738 10.73 -15.98 63.16
N LYS A 739 10.26 -15.07 62.30
CA LYS A 739 11.01 -13.85 61.90
C LYS A 739 11.25 -12.88 63.06
N LEU A 740 10.46 -12.95 64.13
CA LEU A 740 10.54 -12.02 65.25
C LEU A 740 11.68 -12.37 66.23
N ASP A 741 11.99 -13.65 66.42
CA ASP A 741 13.10 -14.08 67.30
C ASP A 741 14.48 -13.78 66.70
N MET A 742 14.61 -13.85 65.37
CA MET A 742 15.87 -13.53 64.67
C MET A 742 16.29 -12.05 64.84
N ILE A 743 15.33 -11.14 64.97
CA ILE A 743 15.58 -9.71 65.19
C ILE A 743 15.99 -9.46 66.66
N VAL A 744 15.45 -10.23 67.59
CA VAL A 744 15.79 -10.15 69.02
C VAL A 744 17.21 -10.69 69.26
N GLU A 745 17.59 -11.78 68.59
CA GLU A 745 18.92 -12.39 68.72
C GLU A 745 20.02 -11.55 68.03
N MET A 746 19.72 -10.93 66.87
CA MET A 746 20.62 -9.95 66.25
C MET A 746 20.82 -8.69 67.10
N LYS A 747 19.79 -8.23 67.83
CA LYS A 747 19.91 -7.12 68.78
C LYS A 747 20.76 -7.50 70.00
N PHE A 748 20.66 -8.73 70.48
CA PHE A 748 21.47 -9.22 71.61
C PHE A 748 22.96 -9.32 71.25
N LEU A 749 23.30 -9.88 70.08
CA LEU A 749 24.70 -10.00 69.63
C LEU A 749 25.36 -8.65 69.27
N LEU A 750 24.58 -7.69 68.76
CA LEU A 750 25.05 -6.32 68.55
C LEU A 750 25.32 -5.58 69.88
N GLY A 751 24.62 -5.94 70.96
CA GLY A 751 24.85 -5.40 72.30
C GLY A 751 26.13 -5.91 72.98
N GLU A 752 26.49 -7.18 72.78
CA GLU A 752 27.72 -7.78 73.33
C GLU A 752 28.98 -7.29 72.59
N LEU A 753 28.90 -7.03 71.27
CA LEU A 753 30.00 -6.46 70.48
C LEU A 753 30.39 -5.02 70.88
N VAL A 754 29.53 -4.31 71.63
CA VAL A 754 29.79 -2.95 72.12
C VAL A 754 30.58 -2.95 73.45
N LYS A 755 30.80 -4.12 74.08
CA LYS A 755 31.56 -4.24 75.35
C LYS A 755 33.00 -4.77 75.22
N GLY A 756 33.48 -5.07 74.01
CA GLY A 756 34.84 -5.56 73.74
C GLY A 756 35.82 -4.50 73.28
#